data_AF-A0A077Z9P8-F1
#
_entry.id   AF-A0A077Z9P8-F1
#
_cell.length_a   1.000
_cell.length_b   1.000
_cell.length_c   1.000
_cell.angle_alpha   90.00
_cell.angle_beta   90.00
_cell.angle_gamma   90.00
#
_symmetry.space_group_name_H-M   'P 1'
#
loop_
_entity.id
_entity.type
_entity.pdbx_description
1 polymer ?
#
loop_
_entity_poly.entity_id
_entity_poly.type
_entity_poly.pdbx_seq_one_letter_code
_entity_poly.pdbx_strand_id
1 'polypeptide(L)'
;MEVDPEPFLKFAVVKKESMLLTYKKLMQNEDELKSAVILSPSDITVTVRATLVGNVMLLYDVESAPASTFPSRAILLERCVAQLEDPLAVLPYPFVITQYDRKYYFSCFAEEDRADWVRAIISCSYEMLSVGVVRFQEQIYEKQLRNKYGRLRRLQEPGFQVSALPKVNIDAEDNKWQCPMSASESEHSNLLFARLICRPFKVPETNPTVVLCEHMAEPKLLNCTAKFWSFLLDHMKNLHYLPKDLDARKQVHVQALGACLEKLDDNIEFMNAFHGYPFKSSLSKDATELAFLPTNLHVQSVRCSDKCKMDYFTCGAFTAYSEGYDQGGLRGMVSRLSENTIPSGCFECDLKRVASKLRGMSTTEASLRALRLQFLDAFQEPGLGASIACCRQLVSTAIKLHGSILGQFAHSGDKLDALTEQLSLWFDQRSAADCIEQPSGVRVQSLQAHRDDFEAELASLHTKVENVSQCDEVEGSNSEAEMIIGLHHSAEAVLIRLESLHLTLVHCYIVGMLNCLATAEAVHTFYKLLCRYAIVLSQALTSIVSVLLNVLWMADDEQFLLKTSLWSHSGALVSLHSFLSCFLSERYMLEDLIEMASLLRSRCKFRLVRMFSVSKSCSPVVEGDLGAIKVTLPVPSERWDILPQSLQNGEWFQVHVILWNVGVNHDQSLAIKFQEASLENEINQGAGSLLERYCLSARRQERQFEEEKIKEALDELRHLNEPHQWKNVALTHQAMRLCRMLGGDVVICCKSGKDRTSMAVTYDEALFVQRLYNLSLDGTKILLEDLRREGTRLENAYKNLGARRYAFKRRQIPFVPPCYRPPEDLYGSLMT
;
A
#
# COMPACT_ATOMS: atom_id res chain seq x y z
N MET A 1 21.31 -3.36 -28.34
CA MET A 1 21.27 -2.27 -27.35
C MET A 1 22.71 -2.05 -26.93
N GLU A 2 23.33 -0.92 -27.27
CA GLU A 2 24.61 -0.56 -26.67
C GLU A 2 24.31 -0.12 -25.23
N VAL A 3 24.67 -0.96 -24.26
CA VAL A 3 24.74 -0.51 -22.86
C VAL A 3 25.97 0.36 -22.81
N ASP A 4 25.80 1.65 -22.55
CA ASP A 4 26.92 2.52 -22.23
C ASP A 4 27.69 1.89 -21.07
N PRO A 5 28.95 1.44 -21.27
CA PRO A 5 29.71 0.80 -20.21
C PRO A 5 30.22 1.81 -19.19
N GLU A 6 30.16 3.12 -19.45
CA GLU A 6 30.71 4.16 -18.59
C GLU A 6 30.26 4.07 -17.12
N PRO A 7 28.98 3.78 -16.79
CA PRO A 7 28.55 3.59 -15.41
C PRO A 7 29.16 2.36 -14.74
N PHE A 8 29.37 1.27 -15.49
CA PHE A 8 30.03 0.07 -14.97
C PHE A 8 31.53 0.30 -14.77
N LEU A 9 32.17 1.01 -15.71
CA LEU A 9 33.58 1.40 -15.61
C LEU A 9 33.83 2.34 -14.43
N LYS A 10 32.87 3.19 -14.04
CA LYS A 10 32.94 4.05 -12.83
C LYS A 10 33.10 3.28 -11.51
N PHE A 11 32.82 1.97 -11.47
CA PHE A 11 33.06 1.15 -10.28
C PHE A 11 34.53 0.76 -10.11
N ALA A 12 35.30 0.61 -11.20
CA ALA A 12 36.71 0.20 -11.17
C ALA A 12 37.70 1.38 -11.22
N VAL A 13 37.27 2.57 -10.81
CA VAL A 13 38.12 3.78 -10.74
C VAL A 13 38.64 3.96 -9.31
N VAL A 14 39.85 4.51 -9.18
CA VAL A 14 40.37 4.98 -7.88
C VAL A 14 39.39 6.00 -7.28
N LYS A 15 38.80 5.65 -6.13
CA LYS A 15 37.83 6.47 -5.40
C LYS A 15 38.50 7.43 -4.44
N LYS A 16 39.62 7.01 -3.83
CA LYS A 16 40.45 7.83 -2.96
C LYS A 16 41.85 7.22 -2.87
N GLU A 17 42.88 8.05 -2.79
CA GLU A 17 44.26 7.62 -2.58
C GLU A 17 44.96 8.62 -1.67
N SER A 18 45.65 8.14 -0.63
CA SER A 18 46.50 8.98 0.23
C SER A 18 47.49 8.14 1.03
N MET A 19 48.43 8.83 1.69
CA MET A 19 49.26 8.22 2.72
C MET A 19 48.47 8.09 4.02
N LEU A 20 48.62 6.97 4.71
CA LEU A 20 47.99 6.66 6.01
C LEU A 20 49.02 6.02 6.95
N LEU A 21 48.81 6.15 8.25
CA LEU A 21 49.53 5.39 9.27
C LEU A 21 48.68 4.18 9.69
N THR A 22 49.29 3.01 9.87
CA THR A 22 48.62 1.83 10.45
C THR A 22 49.59 1.05 11.33
N TYR A 23 49.10 0.06 12.08
CA TYR A 23 49.96 -0.82 12.87
C TYR A 23 50.80 -1.73 11.96
N LYS A 24 52.10 -1.90 12.24
CA LYS A 24 53.00 -2.84 11.52
C LYS A 24 52.45 -4.25 11.47
N LYS A 25 51.74 -4.68 12.53
CA LYS A 25 51.04 -5.97 12.60
C LYS A 25 50.09 -6.21 11.42
N LEU A 26 49.50 -5.14 10.86
CA LEU A 26 48.65 -5.27 9.67
C LEU A 26 49.47 -5.63 8.42
N MET A 27 50.74 -5.24 8.33
CA MET A 27 51.59 -5.46 7.16
C MET A 27 52.46 -6.73 7.25
N GLN A 28 52.70 -7.27 8.44
CA GLN A 28 53.49 -8.49 8.66
C GLN A 28 52.75 -9.76 8.19
N ASN A 29 53.47 -10.75 7.63
CA ASN A 29 52.91 -12.08 7.35
C ASN A 29 52.75 -12.87 8.66
N GLU A 30 51.75 -13.76 8.75
CA GLU A 30 51.47 -14.53 9.99
C GLU A 30 52.69 -15.33 10.49
N ASP A 31 53.64 -15.67 9.61
CA ASP A 31 54.86 -16.41 9.96
C ASP A 31 55.91 -15.59 10.75
N GLU A 32 55.88 -14.25 10.70
CA GLU A 32 56.93 -13.40 11.30
C GLU A 32 56.65 -13.00 12.76
N LEU A 33 55.49 -13.36 13.32
CA LEU A 33 55.02 -12.83 14.62
C LEU A 33 55.69 -13.42 15.88
N LYS A 34 56.79 -14.18 15.76
CA LYS A 34 57.39 -14.93 16.88
C LYS A 34 58.50 -14.22 17.67
N SER A 35 58.83 -12.96 17.41
CA SER A 35 59.85 -12.24 18.21
C SER A 35 59.26 -11.07 19.01
N ALA A 36 59.28 -11.21 20.34
CA ALA A 36 58.86 -10.19 21.29
C ALA A 36 60.04 -9.26 21.60
N VAL A 37 60.11 -8.11 20.94
CA VAL A 37 61.01 -7.01 21.32
C VAL A 37 60.14 -5.81 21.73
N ILE A 38 60.61 -5.05 22.72
CA ILE A 38 59.95 -3.84 23.19
C ILE A 38 60.15 -2.75 22.12
N LEU A 39 59.06 -2.35 21.47
CA LEU A 39 59.06 -1.47 20.30
C LEU A 39 58.64 -0.04 20.72
N SER A 40 59.38 0.98 20.28
CA SER A 40 59.01 2.39 20.38
C SER A 40 57.76 2.72 19.54
N PRO A 41 57.10 3.90 19.68
CA PRO A 41 55.96 4.26 18.84
C PRO A 41 56.23 4.15 17.32
N SER A 42 57.42 4.57 16.88
CA SER A 42 57.91 4.42 15.49
C SER A 42 58.16 2.97 15.08
N ASP A 43 58.28 2.07 16.05
CA ASP A 43 58.44 0.65 15.80
C ASP A 43 57.09 -0.09 15.73
N ILE A 44 55.99 0.52 16.18
CA ILE A 44 54.66 -0.10 16.24
C ILE A 44 53.82 0.23 15.00
N THR A 45 54.03 1.40 14.39
CA THR A 45 53.30 1.86 13.19
C THR A 45 54.17 1.90 11.94
N VAL A 46 53.51 1.83 10.80
CA VAL A 46 54.10 1.92 9.46
C VAL A 46 53.28 2.88 8.61
N THR A 47 53.97 3.66 7.79
CA THR A 47 53.33 4.51 6.80
C THR A 47 53.03 3.70 5.53
N VAL A 48 51.76 3.66 5.15
CA VAL A 48 51.27 2.97 3.96
C VAL A 48 50.66 3.96 2.99
N ARG A 49 50.85 3.72 1.69
CA ARG A 49 50.00 4.35 0.66
C ARG A 49 48.75 3.49 0.53
N ALA A 50 47.59 4.09 0.73
CA ALA A 50 46.31 3.41 0.60
C ALA A 50 45.56 3.90 -0.64
N THR A 51 45.11 2.97 -1.47
CA THR A 51 44.33 3.25 -2.68
C THR A 51 43.02 2.48 -2.62
N LEU A 52 41.88 3.18 -2.64
CA LEU A 52 40.55 2.59 -2.67
C LEU A 52 40.07 2.47 -4.13
N VAL A 53 39.90 1.25 -4.63
CA VAL A 53 39.44 0.95 -5.99
C VAL A 53 38.23 0.02 -5.92
N GLY A 54 37.07 0.50 -6.37
CA GLY A 54 35.82 -0.24 -6.16
C GLY A 54 35.60 -0.55 -4.68
N ASN A 55 35.35 -1.82 -4.34
CA ASN A 55 35.25 -2.31 -2.97
C ASN A 55 36.56 -2.89 -2.41
N VAL A 56 37.71 -2.55 -2.99
CA VAL A 56 39.01 -3.06 -2.52
C VAL A 56 39.90 -1.89 -2.10
N MET A 57 40.36 -1.94 -0.86
CA MET A 57 41.38 -1.02 -0.35
C MET A 57 42.75 -1.69 -0.43
N LEU A 58 43.60 -1.18 -1.32
CA LEU A 58 44.96 -1.65 -1.56
C LEU A 58 45.95 -0.88 -0.70
N LEU A 59 46.84 -1.60 -0.02
CA LEU A 59 47.87 -1.04 0.86
C LEU A 59 49.25 -1.34 0.30
N TYR A 60 50.07 -0.31 0.14
CA TYR A 60 51.46 -0.41 -0.28
C TYR A 60 52.35 0.01 0.89
N ASP A 61 53.26 -0.86 1.29
CA ASP A 61 54.28 -0.54 2.29
C ASP A 61 55.33 0.39 1.67
N VAL A 62 55.33 1.65 2.11
CA VAL A 62 56.24 2.67 1.58
C VAL A 62 57.61 2.61 2.26
N GLU A 63 57.70 1.99 3.45
CA GLU A 63 58.95 1.88 4.20
C GLU A 63 59.81 0.72 3.69
N SER A 64 59.20 -0.45 3.44
CA SER A 64 59.95 -1.62 2.94
C SER A 64 60.10 -1.66 1.42
N ALA A 65 59.14 -1.12 0.67
CA ALA A 65 59.12 -1.20 -0.80
C ALA A 65 58.55 0.07 -1.47
N PRO A 66 59.19 1.24 -1.31
CA PRO A 66 58.66 2.54 -1.76
C PRO A 66 58.35 2.63 -3.28
N ALA A 67 59.01 1.82 -4.10
CA ALA A 67 58.83 1.79 -5.56
C ALA A 67 57.94 0.63 -6.06
N SER A 68 57.31 -0.13 -5.15
CA SER A 68 56.47 -1.28 -5.55
C SER A 68 55.19 -0.82 -6.26
N THR A 69 54.95 -1.38 -7.44
CA THR A 69 53.65 -1.28 -8.14
C THR A 69 52.65 -2.33 -7.66
N PHE A 70 53.07 -3.29 -6.84
CA PHE A 70 52.22 -4.35 -6.30
C PHE A 70 51.81 -4.02 -4.86
N PRO A 71 50.52 -4.15 -4.52
CA PRO A 71 50.03 -3.91 -3.17
C PRO A 71 50.55 -4.99 -2.23
N SER A 72 51.06 -4.57 -1.07
CA SER A 72 51.50 -5.48 0.00
C SER A 72 50.31 -6.19 0.65
N ARG A 73 49.14 -5.52 0.74
CA ARG A 73 47.88 -6.10 1.23
C ARG A 73 46.66 -5.51 0.52
N ALA A 74 45.56 -6.25 0.57
CA ALA A 74 44.25 -5.80 0.10
C ALA A 74 43.19 -6.11 1.17
N ILE A 75 42.28 -5.16 1.39
CA ILE A 75 41.10 -5.31 2.25
C ILE A 75 39.87 -5.26 1.34
N LEU A 76 39.08 -6.34 1.32
CA LEU A 76 37.83 -6.42 0.59
C LEU A 76 36.69 -5.89 1.47
N LEU A 77 36.04 -4.80 1.05
CA LEU A 77 35.00 -4.10 1.79
C LEU A 77 33.62 -4.75 1.56
N GLU A 78 33.41 -5.93 2.15
CA GLU A 78 32.10 -6.61 2.13
C GLU A 78 31.18 -6.04 3.20
N ARG A 79 31.13 -6.65 4.39
CA ARG A 79 30.35 -6.18 5.54
C ARG A 79 31.17 -5.28 6.45
N CYS A 80 31.55 -4.12 5.94
CA CYS A 80 32.43 -3.22 6.67
C CYS A 80 31.67 -2.05 7.32
N VAL A 81 32.06 -1.71 8.55
CA VAL A 81 31.66 -0.48 9.24
C VAL A 81 32.89 0.41 9.36
N ALA A 82 32.84 1.61 8.79
CA ALA A 82 33.90 2.61 8.94
C ALA A 82 33.46 3.72 9.90
N GLN A 83 34.26 4.00 10.92
CA GLN A 83 33.96 4.98 11.97
C GLN A 83 35.21 5.79 12.31
N LEU A 84 34.99 7.04 12.73
CA LEU A 84 36.04 7.85 13.33
C LEU A 84 36.32 7.34 14.75
N GLU A 85 37.59 7.37 15.15
CA GLU A 85 38.03 7.02 16.49
C GLU A 85 38.71 8.23 17.14
N ASP A 86 38.72 8.23 18.47
CA ASP A 86 39.42 9.25 19.23
C ASP A 86 40.95 9.14 19.02
N PRO A 87 41.69 10.26 19.02
CA PRO A 87 43.15 10.26 18.92
C PRO A 87 43.83 9.27 19.87
N LEU A 88 44.65 8.38 19.34
CA LEU A 88 45.47 7.45 20.12
C LEU A 88 46.93 7.96 20.14
N ALA A 89 47.69 7.55 21.16
CA ALA A 89 49.09 7.98 21.34
C ALA A 89 49.99 7.73 20.11
N VAL A 90 49.69 6.68 19.32
CA VAL A 90 50.47 6.29 18.12
C VAL A 90 49.72 6.58 16.81
N LEU A 91 48.42 6.88 16.89
CA LEU A 91 47.55 7.14 15.74
C LEU A 91 46.78 8.44 16.02
N PRO A 92 47.32 9.61 15.64
CA PRO A 92 46.82 10.92 16.07
C PRO A 92 45.44 11.25 15.52
N TYR A 93 45.11 10.80 14.31
CA TYR A 93 43.83 11.04 13.67
C TYR A 93 43.29 9.72 13.12
N PRO A 94 42.78 8.83 14.00
CA PRO A 94 42.40 7.49 13.59
C PRO A 94 40.98 7.42 13.01
N PHE A 95 40.80 6.43 12.15
CA PHE A 95 39.53 5.83 11.79
C PHE A 95 39.70 4.30 11.78
N VAL A 96 38.60 3.58 12.03
CA VAL A 96 38.61 2.11 12.10
C VAL A 96 37.65 1.53 11.06
N ILE A 97 38.08 0.46 10.41
CA ILE A 97 37.25 -0.38 9.55
C ILE A 97 37.01 -1.69 10.29
N THR A 98 35.75 -2.03 10.59
CA THR A 98 35.37 -3.28 11.25
C THR A 98 34.69 -4.21 10.26
N GLN A 99 35.16 -5.45 10.14
CA GLN A 99 34.61 -6.46 9.23
C GLN A 99 34.78 -7.87 9.82
N TYR A 100 33.69 -8.63 9.96
CA TYR A 100 33.70 -10.00 10.56
C TYR A 100 34.52 -10.06 11.85
N ASP A 101 34.25 -9.14 12.79
CA ASP A 101 34.96 -8.97 14.07
C ASP A 101 36.45 -8.57 13.97
N ARG A 102 37.00 -8.38 12.77
CA ARG A 102 38.35 -7.84 12.56
C ARG A 102 38.30 -6.31 12.48
N LYS A 103 39.17 -5.65 13.24
CA LYS A 103 39.33 -4.19 13.23
C LYS A 103 40.65 -3.78 12.57
N TYR A 104 40.56 -2.95 11.54
CA TYR A 104 41.69 -2.35 10.86
C TYR A 104 41.77 -0.87 11.22
N TYR A 105 42.82 -0.50 11.95
CA TYR A 105 43.04 0.88 12.37
C TYR A 105 43.93 1.61 11.37
N PHE A 106 43.48 2.77 10.94
CA PHE A 106 44.23 3.69 10.09
C PHE A 106 44.25 5.06 10.74
N SER A 107 45.27 5.86 10.47
CA SER A 107 45.34 7.26 10.86
C SER A 107 45.70 8.13 9.67
N CYS A 108 44.98 9.23 9.53
CA CYS A 108 45.38 10.30 8.63
C CYS A 108 46.50 11.14 9.26
N PHE A 109 47.20 11.91 8.44
CA PHE A 109 48.18 12.91 8.89
C PHE A 109 47.55 14.27 9.21
N ALA A 110 46.36 14.53 8.66
CA ALA A 110 45.53 15.68 8.95
C ALA A 110 44.13 15.24 9.40
N GLU A 111 43.53 15.99 10.32
CA GLU A 111 42.22 15.68 10.88
C GLU A 111 41.10 15.71 9.83
N GLU A 112 41.17 16.67 8.91
CA GLU A 112 40.17 16.92 7.86
C GLU A 112 39.99 15.73 6.91
N ASP A 113 41.03 14.94 6.69
CA ASP A 113 41.00 13.80 5.76
C ASP A 113 40.21 12.59 6.28
N ARG A 114 40.03 12.46 7.60
CA ARG A 114 39.43 11.26 8.21
C ARG A 114 37.99 11.05 7.77
N ALA A 115 37.19 12.12 7.84
CA ALA A 115 35.78 12.07 7.50
C ALA A 115 35.58 11.73 6.02
N ASP A 116 36.48 12.19 5.16
CA ASP A 116 36.47 11.87 3.73
C ASP A 116 36.79 10.40 3.47
N TRP A 117 37.76 9.81 4.19
CA TRP A 117 38.05 8.37 4.12
C TRP A 117 36.86 7.52 4.57
N VAL A 118 36.24 7.86 5.70
CA VAL A 118 35.04 7.16 6.20
C VAL A 118 33.91 7.24 5.17
N ARG A 119 33.62 8.42 4.60
CA ARG A 119 32.60 8.57 3.55
C ARG A 119 32.94 7.75 2.30
N ALA A 120 34.20 7.77 1.85
CA ALA A 120 34.65 7.03 0.68
C ALA A 120 34.48 5.51 0.90
N ILE A 121 34.92 4.97 2.04
CA ILE A 121 34.79 3.55 2.38
C ILE A 121 33.32 3.13 2.45
N ILE A 122 32.46 3.90 3.13
CA ILE A 122 31.02 3.60 3.22
C ILE A 122 30.40 3.56 1.82
N SER A 123 30.73 4.52 0.95
CA SER A 123 30.20 4.56 -0.43
C SER A 123 30.69 3.42 -1.32
N CYS A 124 31.75 2.72 -0.92
CA CYS A 124 32.39 1.63 -1.64
C CYS A 124 32.13 0.25 -1.02
N SER A 125 31.38 0.18 0.08
CA SER A 125 30.94 -1.07 0.69
C SER A 125 30.12 -1.92 -0.29
N TYR A 126 30.18 -3.23 -0.12
CA TYR A 126 29.38 -4.17 -0.93
C TYR A 126 27.89 -3.82 -0.88
N GLU A 127 27.37 -3.41 0.28
CA GLU A 127 25.98 -3.00 0.45
C GLU A 127 25.63 -1.79 -0.42
N MET A 128 26.46 -0.75 -0.46
CA MET A 128 26.20 0.41 -1.31
C MET A 128 26.35 0.12 -2.79
N LEU A 129 27.31 -0.73 -3.17
CA LEU A 129 27.44 -1.19 -4.54
C LEU A 129 26.22 -2.02 -4.97
N SER A 130 25.73 -2.89 -4.09
CA SER A 130 24.51 -3.67 -4.30
C SER A 130 23.29 -2.76 -4.52
N VAL A 131 23.11 -1.72 -3.69
CA VAL A 131 22.07 -0.70 -3.88
C VAL A 131 22.23 0.01 -5.23
N GLY A 132 23.46 0.35 -5.63
CA GLY A 132 23.75 0.94 -6.94
C GLY A 132 23.36 0.04 -8.11
N VAL A 133 23.66 -1.27 -8.01
CA VAL A 133 23.28 -2.27 -9.03
C VAL A 133 21.78 -2.45 -9.09
N VAL A 134 21.10 -2.57 -7.95
CA VAL A 134 19.62 -2.62 -7.88
C VAL A 134 19.02 -1.39 -8.56
N ARG A 135 19.54 -0.20 -8.28
CA ARG A 135 19.10 1.04 -8.93
C ARG A 135 19.36 1.07 -10.43
N PHE A 136 20.46 0.50 -10.92
CA PHE A 136 20.69 0.35 -12.36
C PHE A 136 19.77 -0.69 -12.99
N GLN A 137 19.50 -1.80 -12.31
CA GLN A 137 18.52 -2.79 -12.75
C GLN A 137 17.12 -2.18 -12.85
N GLU A 138 16.73 -1.38 -11.86
CA GLU A 138 15.50 -0.56 -11.89
C GLU A 138 15.50 0.37 -13.11
N GLN A 139 16.58 1.11 -13.38
CA GLN A 139 16.68 1.99 -14.56
C GLN A 139 16.62 1.24 -15.91
N ILE A 140 17.25 0.07 -16.01
CA ILE A 140 17.20 -0.77 -17.22
C ILE A 140 15.78 -1.30 -17.42
N TYR A 141 15.17 -1.79 -16.35
CA TYR A 141 13.79 -2.27 -16.35
C TYR A 141 12.81 -1.14 -16.72
N GLU A 142 12.98 0.06 -16.15
CA GLU A 142 12.25 1.28 -16.53
C GLU A 142 12.39 1.59 -18.03
N LYS A 143 13.61 1.49 -18.60
CA LYS A 143 13.83 1.70 -20.05
C LYS A 143 13.12 0.64 -20.90
N GLN A 144 13.17 -0.64 -20.51
CA GLN A 144 12.47 -1.71 -21.22
C GLN A 144 10.94 -1.51 -21.18
N LEU A 145 10.40 -1.12 -20.03
CA LEU A 145 8.99 -0.80 -19.86
C LEU A 145 8.57 0.40 -20.72
N ARG A 146 9.37 1.48 -20.79
CA ARG A 146 9.11 2.61 -21.71
C ARG A 146 9.01 2.18 -23.17
N ASN A 147 9.79 1.18 -23.58
CA ASN A 147 9.71 0.63 -24.94
C ASN A 147 8.45 -0.23 -25.14
N LYS A 148 8.10 -1.09 -24.18
CA LYS A 148 6.86 -1.91 -24.19
C LYS A 148 5.60 -1.03 -24.28
N TYR A 149 5.58 0.06 -23.51
CA TYR A 149 4.44 0.98 -23.42
C TYR A 149 4.59 2.26 -24.27
N GLY A 150 5.56 2.33 -25.19
CA GLY A 150 5.83 3.52 -26.03
C GLY A 150 4.63 3.98 -26.88
N ARG A 151 3.64 3.10 -27.12
CA ARG A 151 2.35 3.42 -27.77
C ARG A 151 1.51 4.43 -26.97
N LEU A 152 1.78 4.64 -25.68
CA LEU A 152 1.04 5.55 -24.79
C LEU A 152 1.36 7.03 -24.96
N ARG A 153 2.30 7.42 -25.84
CA ARG A 153 2.34 8.83 -26.31
C ARG A 153 0.98 9.28 -26.90
N ARG A 154 0.09 8.35 -27.25
CA ARG A 154 -1.29 8.63 -27.71
C ARG A 154 -2.31 8.92 -26.61
N LEU A 155 -1.99 8.75 -25.32
CA LEU A 155 -2.77 9.35 -24.23
C LEU A 155 -2.45 10.86 -24.08
N GLN A 156 -1.98 11.50 -25.17
CA GLN A 156 -1.91 12.96 -25.26
C GLN A 156 -3.32 13.51 -25.16
N GLU A 157 -3.58 14.21 -24.05
CA GLU A 157 -4.77 15.02 -23.83
C GLU A 157 -4.98 15.96 -25.04
N PRO A 158 -6.23 16.21 -25.47
CA PRO A 158 -6.50 17.25 -26.44
C PRO A 158 -5.91 18.59 -25.96
N GLY A 159 -4.92 19.11 -26.70
CA GLY A 159 -4.32 20.43 -26.44
C GLY A 159 -3.02 20.47 -25.63
N PHE A 160 -2.40 19.34 -25.25
CA PHE A 160 -1.18 19.35 -24.42
C PHE A 160 0.08 18.75 -25.09
N GLN A 161 1.18 19.52 -25.12
CA GLN A 161 2.51 19.07 -25.55
C GLN A 161 3.45 18.88 -24.34
N VAL A 162 4.07 17.70 -24.22
CA VAL A 162 4.91 17.29 -23.07
C VAL A 162 6.18 18.14 -22.89
N SER A 163 6.62 18.88 -23.92
CA SER A 163 7.88 19.65 -23.89
C SER A 163 7.85 20.93 -23.05
N ALA A 164 6.69 21.35 -22.56
CA ALA A 164 6.58 22.44 -21.61
C ALA A 164 5.77 21.98 -20.41
N LEU A 165 6.44 21.73 -19.28
CA LEU A 165 5.79 22.03 -18.00
C LEU A 165 5.31 23.49 -18.14
N PRO A 166 4.00 23.79 -17.99
CA PRO A 166 3.63 25.16 -17.73
C PRO A 166 4.34 25.45 -16.41
N LYS A 167 5.45 26.19 -16.45
CA LYS A 167 5.80 27.08 -15.34
C LYS A 167 4.48 27.75 -15.04
N VAL A 168 3.96 27.59 -13.82
CA VAL A 168 2.69 28.15 -13.33
C VAL A 168 2.34 29.38 -14.18
N ASN A 169 1.57 29.17 -15.26
CA ASN A 169 1.26 30.25 -16.17
C ASN A 169 0.08 30.89 -15.47
N ILE A 170 0.43 31.76 -14.55
CA ILE A 170 -0.48 32.77 -14.07
C ILE A 170 -0.76 33.59 -15.33
N ASP A 171 -1.83 33.28 -16.04
CA ASP A 171 -2.41 34.15 -17.07
C ASP A 171 -3.00 35.39 -16.38
N ALA A 172 -2.17 36.08 -15.59
CA ALA A 172 -2.39 37.44 -15.18
C ALA A 172 -1.40 38.24 -16.01
N GLU A 173 -1.92 39.05 -16.92
CA GLU A 173 -1.15 40.04 -17.69
C GLU A 173 -0.34 41.00 -16.78
N ASP A 174 -0.56 40.96 -15.46
CA ASP A 174 0.26 41.59 -14.43
C ASP A 174 0.94 40.51 -13.55
N ASN A 175 2.27 40.44 -13.57
CA ASN A 175 3.16 39.70 -12.64
C ASN A 175 3.01 40.11 -11.13
N LYS A 176 1.82 40.50 -10.67
CA LYS A 176 1.55 41.06 -9.34
C LYS A 176 1.20 40.03 -8.26
N TRP A 177 1.03 38.75 -8.59
CA TRP A 177 0.64 37.74 -7.58
C TRP A 177 1.56 36.52 -7.57
N GLN A 178 2.05 36.19 -6.38
CA GLN A 178 2.72 34.93 -6.07
C GLN A 178 1.73 34.01 -5.35
N CYS A 179 1.81 32.71 -5.61
CA CYS A 179 1.04 31.70 -4.88
C CYS A 179 1.32 31.86 -3.38
N PRO A 180 0.30 31.94 -2.51
CA PRO A 180 0.47 32.21 -1.08
C PRO A 180 0.94 30.97 -0.30
N MET A 181 1.81 30.13 -0.89
CA MET A 181 2.41 28.99 -0.20
C MET A 181 3.82 29.36 0.26
N SER A 182 4.15 28.96 1.49
CA SER A 182 5.52 28.98 1.98
C SER A 182 6.43 28.08 1.13
N ALA A 183 7.75 28.26 1.22
CA ALA A 183 8.72 27.44 0.49
C ALA A 183 8.57 25.93 0.84
N SER A 184 8.35 25.61 2.12
CA SER A 184 8.12 24.23 2.59
C SER A 184 6.81 23.66 2.05
N GLU A 185 5.70 24.41 2.12
CA GLU A 185 4.43 23.97 1.51
C GLU A 185 4.55 23.75 0.00
N SER A 186 5.33 24.57 -0.70
CA SER A 186 5.58 24.40 -2.12
C SER A 186 6.37 23.11 -2.40
N GLU A 187 7.38 22.79 -1.59
CA GLU A 187 8.12 21.53 -1.70
C GLU A 187 7.21 20.32 -1.42
N HIS A 188 6.42 20.35 -0.35
CA HIS A 188 5.45 19.30 -0.01
C HIS A 188 4.39 19.11 -1.10
N SER A 189 3.85 20.22 -1.60
CA SER A 189 2.89 20.23 -2.70
C SER A 189 3.48 19.60 -3.96
N ASN A 190 4.73 19.93 -4.30
CA ASN A 190 5.43 19.32 -5.43
C ASN A 190 5.75 17.84 -5.23
N LEU A 191 5.88 17.36 -3.99
CA LEU A 191 6.07 15.93 -3.70
C LEU A 191 4.76 15.15 -3.82
N LEU A 192 3.65 15.72 -3.32
CA LEU A 192 2.35 15.07 -3.27
C LEU A 192 1.53 15.20 -4.54
N PHE A 193 1.61 16.35 -5.18
CA PHE A 193 0.69 16.74 -6.24
C PHE A 193 1.43 17.13 -7.51
N ALA A 194 0.70 17.03 -8.61
CA ALA A 194 1.09 17.51 -9.91
C ALA A 194 0.10 18.56 -10.42
N ARG A 195 0.58 19.37 -11.37
CA ARG A 195 -0.24 20.30 -12.18
C ARG A 195 -1.14 21.20 -11.32
N LEU A 196 -0.53 21.87 -10.35
CA LEU A 196 -1.17 22.89 -9.53
C LEU A 196 -1.66 24.05 -10.40
N ILE A 197 -2.96 24.33 -10.31
CA ILE A 197 -3.62 25.49 -10.90
C ILE A 197 -4.05 26.40 -9.75
N CYS A 198 -3.86 27.71 -9.90
CA CYS A 198 -4.24 28.71 -8.90
C CYS A 198 -5.08 29.81 -9.57
N ARG A 199 -6.20 30.20 -8.95
CA ARG A 199 -7.09 31.28 -9.38
C ARG A 199 -7.39 32.22 -8.21
N PRO A 200 -6.96 33.50 -8.26
CA PRO A 200 -7.28 34.49 -7.24
C PRO A 200 -8.59 35.21 -7.55
N PHE A 201 -9.39 35.47 -6.52
CA PHE A 201 -10.66 36.19 -6.58
C PHE A 201 -10.71 37.28 -5.52
N LYS A 202 -11.33 38.41 -5.85
CA LYS A 202 -11.69 39.41 -4.85
C LYS A 202 -12.93 38.92 -4.10
N VAL A 203 -12.92 39.02 -2.78
CA VAL A 203 -14.10 38.68 -1.98
C VAL A 203 -15.08 39.88 -2.00
N PRO A 204 -16.32 39.72 -2.52
CA PRO A 204 -17.29 40.81 -2.55
C PRO A 204 -17.56 41.39 -1.16
N GLU A 205 -17.95 42.66 -1.07
CA GLU A 205 -18.36 43.33 0.18
C GLU A 205 -17.29 43.38 1.29
N THR A 206 -16.05 43.01 0.98
CA THR A 206 -14.91 43.09 1.90
C THR A 206 -13.88 44.12 1.44
N ASN A 207 -12.84 44.34 2.26
CA ASN A 207 -11.73 45.20 1.85
C ASN A 207 -11.10 44.65 0.55
N PRO A 208 -10.82 45.48 -0.47
CA PRO A 208 -10.19 45.05 -1.72
C PRO A 208 -8.84 44.33 -1.56
N THR A 209 -8.22 44.37 -0.38
CA THR A 209 -7.02 43.58 -0.04
C THR A 209 -7.31 42.12 0.31
N VAL A 210 -8.57 41.76 0.61
CA VAL A 210 -8.97 40.38 0.92
C VAL A 210 -9.10 39.61 -0.37
N VAL A 211 -8.26 38.58 -0.51
CA VAL A 211 -8.20 37.74 -1.71
C VAL A 211 -8.48 36.29 -1.33
N LEU A 212 -9.33 35.67 -2.13
CA LEU A 212 -9.62 34.25 -2.10
C LEU A 212 -8.75 33.56 -3.16
N CYS A 213 -7.97 32.56 -2.77
CA CYS A 213 -7.15 31.77 -3.68
C CYS A 213 -7.70 30.35 -3.78
N GLU A 214 -8.22 29.98 -4.94
CA GLU A 214 -8.61 28.61 -5.28
C GLU A 214 -7.42 27.89 -5.91
N HIS A 215 -7.09 26.71 -5.39
CA HIS A 215 -6.05 25.84 -5.90
C HIS A 215 -6.66 24.51 -6.32
N MET A 216 -6.17 23.93 -7.41
CA MET A 216 -6.52 22.56 -7.81
C MET A 216 -5.26 21.82 -8.23
N ALA A 217 -5.08 20.60 -7.73
CA ALA A 217 -3.94 19.76 -8.07
C ALA A 217 -4.35 18.27 -8.19
N GLU A 218 -3.49 17.47 -8.81
CA GLU A 218 -3.67 16.03 -9.04
C GLU A 218 -2.75 15.24 -8.10
N PRO A 219 -3.27 14.36 -7.23
CA PRO A 219 -2.43 13.48 -6.41
C PRO A 219 -1.53 12.58 -7.24
N LYS A 220 -0.24 12.46 -6.88
CA LYS A 220 0.76 11.65 -7.60
C LYS A 220 0.67 10.14 -7.32
N LEU A 221 -0.25 9.71 -6.46
CA LEU A 221 -0.37 8.31 -6.05
C LEU A 221 -0.93 7.44 -7.18
N LEU A 222 -0.13 6.47 -7.63
CA LEU A 222 -0.46 5.63 -8.78
C LEU A 222 -1.43 4.50 -8.43
N ASN A 223 -1.12 3.66 -7.43
CA ASN A 223 -1.94 2.50 -7.13
C ASN A 223 -1.72 2.01 -5.69
N CYS A 224 -2.77 1.50 -5.06
CA CYS A 224 -2.79 0.89 -3.73
C CYS A 224 -3.38 -0.54 -3.78
N THR A 225 -2.89 -1.38 -4.69
CA THR A 225 -3.37 -2.76 -4.88
C THR A 225 -2.55 -3.75 -4.04
N ALA A 226 -3.21 -4.77 -3.48
CA ALA A 226 -2.56 -5.90 -2.83
C ALA A 226 -2.27 -7.02 -3.84
N LYS A 227 -1.23 -7.84 -3.59
CA LYS A 227 -1.01 -9.08 -4.34
C LYS A 227 -2.02 -10.12 -3.88
N PHE A 228 -2.60 -10.90 -4.80
CA PHE A 228 -3.65 -11.83 -4.43
C PHE A 228 -3.61 -13.19 -5.15
N TRP A 229 -4.17 -14.21 -4.49
CA TRP A 229 -4.61 -15.53 -4.98
C TRP A 229 -3.64 -16.42 -5.79
N SER A 230 -2.37 -16.05 -5.97
CA SER A 230 -1.39 -16.97 -6.59
C SER A 230 -1.33 -18.32 -5.84
N PHE A 231 -1.36 -18.27 -4.51
CA PHE A 231 -1.48 -19.44 -3.63
C PHE A 231 -2.61 -20.39 -4.06
N LEU A 232 -3.83 -19.88 -4.30
CA LEU A 232 -4.96 -20.73 -4.67
C LEU A 232 -4.78 -21.32 -6.07
N LEU A 233 -4.26 -20.53 -7.02
CA LEU A 233 -3.99 -20.99 -8.38
C LEU A 233 -2.94 -22.09 -8.40
N ASP A 234 -1.86 -21.92 -7.64
CA ASP A 234 -0.75 -22.88 -7.55
C ASP A 234 -1.24 -24.22 -6.97
N HIS A 235 -1.95 -24.18 -5.85
CA HIS A 235 -2.53 -25.39 -5.23
C HIS A 235 -3.59 -26.06 -6.14
N MET A 236 -4.42 -25.29 -6.85
CA MET A 236 -5.36 -25.87 -7.82
C MET A 236 -4.66 -26.55 -9.01
N LYS A 237 -3.55 -25.99 -9.51
CA LYS A 237 -2.77 -26.60 -10.59
C LYS A 237 -2.11 -27.91 -10.16
N ASN A 238 -1.65 -27.98 -8.91
CA ASN A 238 -0.95 -29.15 -8.35
C ASN A 238 -1.90 -30.26 -7.83
N LEU A 239 -3.21 -29.99 -7.73
CA LEU A 239 -4.22 -30.97 -7.32
C LEU A 239 -4.60 -31.91 -8.48
N HIS A 240 -4.02 -33.11 -8.52
CA HIS A 240 -3.98 -33.99 -9.70
C HIS A 240 -4.71 -35.34 -9.55
N TYR A 241 -5.28 -35.62 -8.38
CA TYR A 241 -5.91 -36.89 -8.05
C TYR A 241 -7.45 -36.82 -7.99
N LEU A 242 -8.06 -35.74 -8.48
CA LEU A 242 -9.51 -35.60 -8.51
C LEU A 242 -10.17 -36.53 -9.54
N PRO A 243 -11.42 -36.96 -9.30
CA PRO A 243 -12.21 -37.66 -10.31
C PRO A 243 -12.51 -36.76 -11.51
N LYS A 244 -12.75 -37.36 -12.68
CA LYS A 244 -12.89 -36.66 -13.97
C LYS A 244 -13.84 -35.46 -13.94
N ASP A 245 -15.01 -35.59 -13.31
CA ASP A 245 -16.01 -34.50 -13.27
C ASP A 245 -15.58 -33.30 -12.41
N LEU A 246 -14.85 -33.55 -11.33
CA LEU A 246 -14.29 -32.49 -10.49
C LEU A 246 -13.04 -31.90 -11.13
N ASP A 247 -12.23 -32.71 -11.80
CA ASP A 247 -11.07 -32.21 -12.54
C ASP A 247 -11.50 -31.27 -13.68
N ALA A 248 -12.54 -31.62 -14.44
CA ALA A 248 -13.09 -30.75 -15.47
C ALA A 248 -13.55 -29.39 -14.89
N ARG A 249 -14.22 -29.40 -13.73
CA ARG A 249 -14.60 -28.16 -13.01
C ARG A 249 -13.37 -27.38 -12.55
N LYS A 250 -12.38 -28.06 -11.97
CA LYS A 250 -11.10 -27.47 -11.56
C LYS A 250 -10.42 -26.75 -12.73
N GLN A 251 -10.41 -27.32 -13.93
CA GLN A 251 -9.82 -26.67 -15.11
C GLN A 251 -10.52 -25.34 -15.46
N VAL A 252 -11.85 -25.28 -15.37
CA VAL A 252 -12.60 -24.02 -15.57
C VAL A 252 -12.19 -22.98 -14.53
N HIS A 253 -12.03 -23.38 -13.26
CA HIS A 253 -11.54 -22.49 -12.21
C HIS A 253 -10.11 -21.99 -12.46
N VAL A 254 -9.20 -22.90 -12.83
CA VAL A 254 -7.79 -22.58 -13.11
C VAL A 254 -7.69 -21.58 -14.26
N GLN A 255 -8.45 -21.79 -15.33
CA GLN A 255 -8.49 -20.88 -16.47
C GLN A 255 -9.03 -19.49 -16.08
N ALA A 256 -10.15 -19.45 -15.36
CA ALA A 256 -10.80 -18.19 -15.00
C ALA A 256 -10.00 -17.39 -13.95
N LEU A 257 -9.44 -18.06 -12.94
CA LEU A 257 -8.56 -17.41 -11.97
C LEU A 257 -7.26 -16.94 -12.63
N GLY A 258 -6.64 -17.80 -13.46
CA GLY A 258 -5.42 -17.44 -14.19
C GLY A 258 -5.60 -16.18 -15.04
N ALA A 259 -6.70 -16.10 -15.80
CA ALA A 259 -7.02 -14.92 -16.60
C ALA A 259 -7.30 -13.67 -15.75
N CYS A 260 -7.99 -13.79 -14.60
CA CYS A 260 -8.19 -12.64 -13.71
C CYS A 260 -6.85 -12.18 -13.11
N LEU A 261 -5.98 -13.10 -12.66
CA LEU A 261 -4.66 -12.74 -12.11
C LEU A 261 -3.75 -12.09 -13.16
N GLU A 262 -3.67 -12.63 -14.37
CA GLU A 262 -2.90 -12.02 -15.47
C GLU A 262 -3.37 -10.60 -15.75
N LYS A 263 -4.69 -10.37 -15.82
CA LYS A 263 -5.26 -9.03 -15.99
C LYS A 263 -4.89 -8.07 -14.85
N LEU A 264 -4.90 -8.54 -13.60
CA LEU A 264 -4.53 -7.72 -12.44
C LEU A 264 -3.04 -7.39 -12.46
N ASP A 265 -2.19 -8.38 -12.75
CA ASP A 265 -0.74 -8.24 -12.82
C ASP A 265 -0.32 -7.31 -13.97
N ASP A 266 -0.96 -7.41 -15.14
CA ASP A 266 -0.74 -6.49 -16.27
C ASP A 266 -1.07 -5.04 -15.91
N ASN A 267 -2.15 -4.82 -15.16
CA ASN A 267 -2.51 -3.49 -14.66
C ASN A 267 -1.49 -2.99 -13.63
N ILE A 268 -1.03 -3.86 -12.72
CA ILE A 268 -0.02 -3.48 -11.73
C ILE A 268 1.32 -3.15 -12.41
N GLU A 269 1.76 -3.98 -13.38
CA GLU A 269 2.97 -3.73 -14.17
C GLU A 269 2.86 -2.41 -14.94
N PHE A 270 1.72 -2.18 -15.60
CA PHE A 270 1.43 -0.91 -16.26
C PHE A 270 1.53 0.28 -15.29
N MET A 271 0.91 0.19 -14.11
CA MET A 271 0.90 1.27 -13.13
C MET A 271 2.28 1.54 -12.54
N ASN A 272 3.08 0.50 -12.30
CA ASN A 272 4.47 0.65 -11.86
C ASN A 272 5.37 1.24 -12.95
N ALA A 273 5.08 0.95 -14.22
CA ALA A 273 5.78 1.50 -15.38
C ALA A 273 5.33 2.91 -15.77
N PHE A 274 4.16 3.34 -15.29
CA PHE A 274 3.55 4.60 -15.70
C PHE A 274 4.29 5.79 -15.07
N HIS A 275 5.17 6.40 -15.86
CA HIS A 275 5.87 7.64 -15.49
C HIS A 275 5.11 8.92 -15.88
N GLY A 276 3.86 8.80 -16.34
CA GLY A 276 3.01 9.94 -16.69
C GLY A 276 2.39 10.62 -15.47
N TYR A 277 1.63 11.69 -15.69
CA TYR A 277 0.77 12.26 -14.65
C TYR A 277 -0.37 11.28 -14.36
N PRO A 278 -0.57 10.84 -13.10
CA PRO A 278 -1.58 9.84 -12.73
C PRO A 278 -2.99 10.44 -12.75
N PHE A 279 -3.44 10.80 -13.95
CA PHE A 279 -4.72 11.42 -14.16
C PHE A 279 -5.53 10.61 -15.16
N LYS A 280 -6.65 10.06 -14.69
CA LYS A 280 -7.64 9.37 -15.52
C LYS A 280 -8.76 10.33 -15.85
N SER A 281 -8.76 10.87 -17.07
CA SER A 281 -9.84 11.73 -17.56
C SER A 281 -11.18 10.98 -17.65
N SER A 282 -12.28 11.72 -17.68
CA SER A 282 -13.63 11.17 -17.93
C SER A 282 -13.83 10.59 -19.33
N LEU A 283 -12.99 10.97 -20.31
CA LEU A 283 -13.01 10.38 -21.66
C LEU A 283 -12.35 9.00 -21.67
N SER A 284 -11.37 8.79 -20.80
CA SER A 284 -10.63 7.53 -20.64
C SER A 284 -11.15 6.70 -19.46
N LYS A 285 -12.34 6.99 -18.95
CA LYS A 285 -12.87 6.28 -17.76
C LYS A 285 -13.06 4.78 -18.00
N ASP A 286 -13.40 4.42 -19.24
CA ASP A 286 -13.65 3.06 -19.71
C ASP A 286 -12.35 2.35 -20.16
N ALA A 287 -11.19 3.03 -20.12
CA ALA A 287 -9.90 2.45 -20.50
C ALA A 287 -9.46 1.41 -19.46
N THR A 288 -9.26 0.17 -19.92
CA THR A 288 -8.89 -0.97 -19.07
C THR A 288 -7.54 -0.78 -18.41
N GLU A 289 -6.56 -0.19 -19.09
CA GLU A 289 -5.22 0.05 -18.56
C GLU A 289 -5.19 1.08 -17.42
N LEU A 290 -6.21 1.95 -17.37
CA LEU A 290 -6.38 2.94 -16.31
C LEU A 290 -7.46 2.50 -15.31
N ALA A 291 -7.90 1.24 -15.33
CA ALA A 291 -9.03 0.80 -14.51
C ALA A 291 -8.81 1.07 -13.01
N PHE A 292 -7.59 0.91 -12.52
CA PHE A 292 -7.21 1.04 -11.11
C PHE A 292 -7.13 2.47 -10.59
N LEU A 293 -7.01 3.44 -11.51
CA LEU A 293 -6.95 4.85 -11.17
C LEU A 293 -8.35 5.42 -10.92
N PRO A 294 -8.53 6.24 -9.86
CA PRO A 294 -9.76 7.00 -9.71
C PRO A 294 -9.90 8.01 -10.85
N THR A 295 -11.07 8.06 -11.46
CA THR A 295 -11.37 9.00 -12.55
C THR A 295 -11.41 10.42 -11.99
N ASN A 296 -10.72 11.37 -12.62
CA ASN A 296 -10.71 12.79 -12.26
C ASN A 296 -10.43 13.08 -10.77
N LEU A 297 -9.48 12.35 -10.16
CA LEU A 297 -9.07 12.64 -8.79
C LEU A 297 -8.33 13.97 -8.72
N HIS A 298 -8.82 14.86 -7.86
CA HIS A 298 -8.20 16.15 -7.59
C HIS A 298 -8.32 16.50 -6.11
N VAL A 299 -7.35 17.27 -5.62
CA VAL A 299 -7.52 18.13 -4.45
C VAL A 299 -7.88 19.53 -4.92
N GLN A 300 -8.89 20.13 -4.29
CA GLN A 300 -9.24 21.54 -4.42
C GLN A 300 -9.10 22.20 -3.06
N SER A 301 -8.39 23.31 -3.00
CA SER A 301 -8.14 24.04 -1.76
C SER A 301 -8.51 25.50 -1.96
N VAL A 302 -9.38 26.02 -1.10
CA VAL A 302 -9.70 27.45 -1.06
C VAL A 302 -9.05 28.09 0.17
N ARG A 303 -8.35 29.21 -0.03
CA ARG A 303 -7.60 29.92 1.00
C ARG A 303 -7.94 31.41 0.98
N CYS A 304 -8.39 31.97 2.11
CA CYS A 304 -8.64 33.41 2.25
C CYS A 304 -7.57 34.12 3.10
N SER A 305 -6.87 33.35 3.96
CA SER A 305 -5.76 33.78 4.82
C SER A 305 -4.93 32.54 5.19
N ASP A 306 -3.76 32.73 5.81
CA ASP A 306 -2.90 31.61 6.22
C ASP A 306 -3.59 30.62 7.17
N LYS A 307 -4.59 31.08 7.94
CA LYS A 307 -5.35 30.27 8.90
C LYS A 307 -6.70 29.79 8.39
N CYS A 308 -7.18 30.31 7.26
CA CYS A 308 -8.49 29.99 6.73
C CYS A 308 -8.34 29.28 5.39
N LYS A 309 -8.11 27.96 5.49
CA LYS A 309 -7.99 27.03 4.37
C LYS A 309 -9.09 25.97 4.45
N MET A 310 -9.65 25.62 3.30
CA MET A 310 -10.62 24.54 3.19
C MET A 310 -10.27 23.64 2.02
N ASP A 311 -10.16 22.33 2.29
CA ASP A 311 -9.83 21.33 1.29
C ASP A 311 -11.05 20.49 0.90
N TYR A 312 -11.06 20.09 -0.37
CA TYR A 312 -12.01 19.19 -1.00
C TYR A 312 -11.23 18.17 -1.82
N PHE A 313 -11.63 16.92 -1.75
CA PHE A 313 -11.20 15.94 -2.73
C PHE A 313 -12.36 15.68 -3.68
N THR A 314 -12.12 15.69 -4.98
CA THR A 314 -13.14 15.36 -5.98
C THR A 314 -12.70 14.22 -6.86
N CYS A 315 -13.63 13.33 -7.21
CA CYS A 315 -13.36 12.21 -8.10
C CYS A 315 -14.64 11.68 -8.78
N GLY A 316 -14.48 10.80 -9.76
CA GLY A 316 -15.53 9.92 -10.24
C GLY A 316 -15.93 8.91 -9.18
N ALA A 317 -17.04 8.22 -9.41
CA ALA A 317 -17.48 7.13 -8.57
C ALA A 317 -16.40 6.04 -8.54
N PHE A 318 -16.18 5.43 -7.38
CA PHE A 318 -15.34 4.24 -7.31
C PHE A 318 -16.12 3.11 -7.96
N THR A 319 -15.74 2.72 -9.17
CA THR A 319 -16.43 1.71 -9.96
C THR A 319 -15.56 1.19 -11.09
N ALA A 320 -15.88 -0.01 -11.57
CA ALA A 320 -15.15 -0.65 -12.66
C ALA A 320 -15.84 -0.36 -14.01
N TYR A 321 -15.67 0.87 -14.52
CA TYR A 321 -16.27 1.31 -15.79
C TYR A 321 -16.00 0.35 -16.96
N SER A 322 -14.75 -0.12 -17.10
CA SER A 322 -14.31 -1.04 -18.15
C SER A 322 -14.98 -2.42 -18.10
N GLU A 323 -15.51 -2.82 -16.94
CA GLU A 323 -16.17 -4.12 -16.75
C GLU A 323 -17.67 -4.09 -17.05
N GLY A 324 -18.23 -2.89 -17.28
CA GLY A 324 -19.66 -2.71 -17.46
C GLY A 324 -20.50 -3.03 -16.22
N TYR A 325 -21.80 -3.19 -16.41
CA TYR A 325 -22.77 -3.36 -15.33
C TYR A 325 -23.91 -4.34 -15.65
N ASP A 326 -23.71 -5.22 -16.64
CA ASP A 326 -24.70 -6.27 -16.98
C ASP A 326 -24.98 -7.18 -15.78
N GLN A 327 -23.99 -7.25 -14.89
CA GLN A 327 -24.05 -7.99 -13.64
C GLN A 327 -24.38 -7.12 -12.41
N GLY A 328 -24.87 -5.89 -12.59
CA GLY A 328 -25.05 -4.95 -11.49
C GLY A 328 -23.71 -4.47 -10.90
N GLY A 329 -23.76 -3.89 -9.70
CA GLY A 329 -22.57 -3.53 -8.92
C GLY A 329 -22.19 -4.64 -7.95
N LEU A 330 -21.22 -4.39 -7.06
CA LEU A 330 -20.72 -5.38 -6.12
C LEU A 330 -21.84 -6.04 -5.28
N ARG A 331 -22.81 -5.26 -4.76
CA ARG A 331 -23.93 -5.79 -3.96
C ARG A 331 -24.84 -6.71 -4.79
N GLY A 332 -25.21 -6.29 -6.01
CA GLY A 332 -26.01 -7.12 -6.93
C GLY A 332 -25.29 -8.38 -7.42
N MET A 333 -23.97 -8.31 -7.62
CA MET A 333 -23.15 -9.46 -7.98
C MET A 333 -23.07 -10.48 -6.82
N VAL A 334 -22.92 -10.02 -5.58
CA VAL A 334 -22.91 -10.89 -4.38
C VAL A 334 -24.26 -11.59 -4.21
N SER A 335 -25.38 -10.88 -4.37
CA SER A 335 -26.72 -11.48 -4.28
C SER A 335 -26.89 -12.62 -5.29
N ARG A 336 -26.55 -12.37 -6.55
CA ARG A 336 -26.70 -13.37 -7.61
C ARG A 336 -25.74 -14.55 -7.46
N LEU A 337 -24.54 -14.32 -6.93
CA LEU A 337 -23.65 -15.41 -6.57
C LEU A 337 -24.25 -16.28 -5.45
N SER A 338 -24.87 -15.67 -4.44
CA SER A 338 -25.52 -16.42 -3.35
C SER A 338 -26.72 -17.25 -3.83
N GLU A 339 -27.45 -16.78 -4.84
CA GLU A 339 -28.57 -17.52 -5.45
C GLU A 339 -28.08 -18.72 -6.30
N ASN A 340 -26.89 -18.62 -6.88
CA ASN A 340 -26.33 -19.62 -7.81
C ASN A 340 -25.31 -20.57 -7.16
N THR A 341 -25.18 -20.58 -5.82
CA THR A 341 -24.16 -21.38 -5.12
C THR A 341 -24.75 -22.36 -4.12
N ILE A 342 -24.05 -23.49 -3.92
CA ILE A 342 -24.49 -24.57 -3.03
C ILE A 342 -23.64 -24.54 -1.76
N PRO A 343 -24.23 -24.51 -0.55
CA PRO A 343 -23.45 -24.53 0.69
C PRO A 343 -22.59 -25.80 0.81
N SER A 344 -21.26 -25.65 0.84
CA SER A 344 -20.33 -26.79 0.95
C SER A 344 -19.78 -27.03 2.36
N GLY A 345 -19.99 -26.09 3.30
CA GLY A 345 -19.54 -26.17 4.70
C GLY A 345 -18.04 -25.95 4.92
N CYS A 346 -17.20 -26.27 3.93
CA CYS A 346 -15.77 -25.96 3.96
C CYS A 346 -15.44 -24.62 3.27
N PHE A 347 -16.32 -24.14 2.38
CA PHE A 347 -16.13 -22.92 1.62
C PHE A 347 -17.36 -22.01 1.69
N GLU A 348 -17.12 -20.71 1.69
CA GLU A 348 -18.14 -19.67 1.63
C GLU A 348 -17.77 -18.67 0.54
N CYS A 349 -18.75 -18.26 -0.26
CA CYS A 349 -18.57 -17.37 -1.42
C CYS A 349 -18.22 -15.90 -1.08
N ASP A 350 -18.10 -15.55 0.20
CA ASP A 350 -17.69 -14.21 0.62
C ASP A 350 -16.18 -14.02 0.41
N LEU A 351 -15.81 -13.28 -0.63
CA LEU A 351 -14.41 -12.98 -0.98
C LEU A 351 -13.58 -12.43 0.18
N LYS A 352 -14.18 -11.71 1.13
CA LYS A 352 -13.47 -11.17 2.31
C LYS A 352 -13.07 -12.32 3.24
N ARG A 353 -13.95 -13.30 3.43
CA ARG A 353 -13.67 -14.52 4.22
C ARG A 353 -12.71 -15.45 3.50
N VAL A 354 -12.87 -15.61 2.19
CA VAL A 354 -11.93 -16.40 1.37
C VAL A 354 -10.52 -15.82 1.49
N ALA A 355 -10.35 -14.50 1.33
CA ALA A 355 -9.05 -13.86 1.46
C ALA A 355 -8.43 -14.08 2.85
N SER A 356 -9.21 -13.94 3.93
CA SER A 356 -8.75 -14.25 5.29
C SER A 356 -8.30 -15.70 5.47
N LYS A 357 -9.03 -16.65 4.86
CA LYS A 357 -8.75 -18.08 4.92
C LYS A 357 -7.46 -18.42 4.16
N LEU A 358 -7.30 -17.90 2.94
CA LEU A 358 -6.10 -18.08 2.13
C LEU A 358 -4.86 -17.46 2.78
N ARG A 359 -4.99 -16.29 3.40
CA ARG A 359 -3.90 -15.68 4.18
C ARG A 359 -3.46 -16.58 5.33
N GLY A 360 -4.41 -17.15 6.07
CA GLY A 360 -4.13 -18.10 7.16
C GLY A 360 -3.34 -19.31 6.65
N MET A 361 -3.80 -19.92 5.55
CA MET A 361 -3.12 -21.05 4.92
C MET A 361 -1.71 -20.68 4.42
N SER A 362 -1.56 -19.57 3.70
CA SER A 362 -0.27 -19.11 3.19
C SER A 362 0.71 -18.78 4.33
N THR A 363 0.23 -18.23 5.44
CA THR A 363 1.06 -17.96 6.64
C THR A 363 1.52 -19.25 7.30
N THR A 364 0.65 -20.27 7.35
CA THR A 364 1.03 -21.61 7.81
C THR A 364 2.11 -22.21 6.91
N GLU A 365 1.95 -22.15 5.59
CA GLU A 365 2.95 -22.68 4.65
C GLU A 365 4.31 -21.96 4.77
N ALA A 366 4.29 -20.63 4.93
CA ALA A 366 5.50 -19.85 5.20
C ALA A 366 6.16 -20.23 6.53
N SER A 367 5.35 -20.49 7.56
CA SER A 367 5.83 -20.94 8.88
C SER A 367 6.47 -22.33 8.80
N LEU A 368 5.85 -23.27 8.08
CA LEU A 368 6.42 -24.62 7.84
C LEU A 368 7.76 -24.53 7.10
N ARG A 369 7.84 -23.69 6.07
CA ARG A 369 9.08 -23.48 5.30
C ARG A 369 10.19 -22.85 6.15
N ALA A 370 9.88 -21.82 6.93
CA ALA A 370 10.84 -21.18 7.84
C ALA A 370 11.34 -22.16 8.90
N LEU A 371 10.42 -22.94 9.47
CA LEU A 371 10.71 -23.97 10.46
C LEU A 371 11.65 -25.04 9.87
N ARG A 372 11.41 -25.50 8.64
CA ARG A 372 12.28 -26.45 7.91
C ARG A 372 13.69 -25.90 7.64
N LEU A 373 13.80 -24.64 7.24
CA LEU A 373 15.12 -23.99 7.05
C LEU A 373 15.89 -23.90 8.36
N GLN A 374 15.21 -23.50 9.45
CA GLN A 374 15.81 -23.46 10.79
C GLN A 374 16.36 -24.83 11.22
N PHE A 375 15.67 -25.92 10.87
CA PHE A 375 16.17 -27.27 11.14
C PHE A 375 17.38 -27.63 10.29
N LEU A 376 17.34 -27.37 8.99
CA LEU A 376 18.49 -27.64 8.11
C LEU A 376 19.76 -26.95 8.62
N ASP A 377 19.65 -25.71 9.12
CA ASP A 377 20.78 -24.98 9.69
C ASP A 377 21.27 -25.61 11.01
N ALA A 378 20.36 -25.96 11.92
CA ALA A 378 20.71 -26.53 13.23
C ALA A 378 21.36 -27.93 13.15
N PHE A 379 21.06 -28.70 12.09
CA PHE A 379 21.68 -30.00 11.83
C PHE A 379 23.01 -29.90 11.05
N GLN A 380 23.40 -28.70 10.61
CA GLN A 380 24.74 -28.43 10.06
C GLN A 380 25.74 -27.98 11.13
N GLU A 381 25.27 -27.50 12.28
CA GLU A 381 26.15 -27.12 13.38
C GLU A 381 26.84 -28.34 13.99
N PRO A 382 28.16 -28.25 14.29
CA PRO A 382 28.87 -29.33 14.94
C PRO A 382 28.39 -29.49 16.40
N GLY A 383 28.08 -30.73 16.77
CA GLY A 383 27.75 -31.10 18.15
C GLY A 383 26.26 -31.38 18.38
N LEU A 384 25.99 -32.35 19.25
CA LEU A 384 24.64 -32.83 19.59
C LEU A 384 23.73 -31.78 20.25
N GLY A 385 24.32 -30.81 20.96
CA GLY A 385 23.59 -29.82 21.74
C GLY A 385 22.66 -28.92 20.91
N ALA A 386 23.13 -28.47 19.74
CA ALA A 386 22.33 -27.66 18.82
C ALA A 386 21.12 -28.46 18.29
N SER A 387 21.34 -29.71 17.88
CA SER A 387 20.27 -30.60 17.41
C SER A 387 19.22 -30.88 18.49
N ILE A 388 19.62 -31.17 19.74
CA ILE A 388 18.68 -31.37 20.86
C ILE A 388 17.84 -30.11 21.10
N ALA A 389 18.48 -28.95 21.22
CA ALA A 389 17.80 -27.68 21.48
C ALA A 389 16.78 -27.38 20.37
N CYS A 390 17.17 -27.61 19.11
CA CYS A 390 16.32 -27.44 17.95
C CYS A 390 15.11 -28.39 17.99
N CYS A 391 15.31 -29.68 18.25
CA CYS A 391 14.22 -30.65 18.35
C CYS A 391 13.25 -30.34 19.52
N ARG A 392 13.73 -29.83 20.66
CA ARG A 392 12.85 -29.35 21.74
C ARG A 392 11.96 -28.19 21.30
N GLN A 393 12.54 -27.24 20.56
CA GLN A 393 11.78 -26.14 19.97
C GLN A 393 10.77 -26.64 18.94
N LEU A 394 11.12 -27.66 18.13
CA LEU A 394 10.21 -28.31 17.19
C LEU A 394 8.96 -28.81 17.89
N VAL A 395 9.11 -29.58 18.97
CA VAL A 395 7.96 -30.17 19.67
C VAL A 395 6.97 -29.09 20.08
N SER A 396 7.43 -28.01 20.73
CA SER A 396 6.55 -26.92 21.17
C SER A 396 5.89 -26.19 19.99
N THR A 397 6.66 -25.95 18.92
CA THR A 397 6.20 -25.20 17.75
C THR A 397 5.23 -26.02 16.90
N ALA A 398 5.50 -27.33 16.73
CA ALA A 398 4.64 -28.29 16.04
C ALA A 398 3.27 -28.40 16.69
N ILE A 399 3.19 -28.50 18.02
CA ILE A 399 1.91 -28.55 18.76
C ILE A 399 1.07 -27.30 18.46
N LYS A 400 1.69 -26.11 18.58
CA LYS A 400 1.03 -24.82 18.32
C LYS A 400 0.56 -24.72 16.87
N LEU A 401 1.40 -25.15 15.92
CA LEU A 401 1.10 -25.09 14.50
C LEU A 401 0.01 -26.09 14.10
N HIS A 402 0.06 -27.32 14.59
CA HIS A 402 -0.99 -28.33 14.42
C HIS A 402 -2.35 -27.82 14.92
N GLY A 403 -2.39 -27.27 16.14
CA GLY A 403 -3.60 -26.67 16.70
C GLY A 403 -4.10 -25.47 15.87
N SER A 404 -3.19 -24.63 15.36
CA SER A 404 -3.54 -23.52 14.47
C SER A 404 -4.13 -24.01 13.14
N ILE A 405 -3.53 -25.03 12.51
CA ILE A 405 -4.00 -25.63 11.25
C ILE A 405 -5.43 -26.15 11.42
N LEU A 406 -5.69 -26.95 12.45
CA LEU A 406 -7.03 -27.46 12.75
C LEU A 406 -8.01 -26.34 13.10
N GLY A 407 -7.56 -25.36 13.89
CA GLY A 407 -8.35 -24.21 14.30
C GLY A 407 -8.87 -23.39 13.12
N GLN A 408 -8.15 -23.34 12.00
CA GLN A 408 -8.62 -22.66 10.79
C GLN A 408 -9.92 -23.29 10.24
N PHE A 409 -10.19 -24.57 10.48
CA PHE A 409 -11.34 -25.31 9.96
C PHE A 409 -12.34 -25.74 11.05
N ALA A 410 -12.25 -25.18 12.25
CA ALA A 410 -13.07 -25.58 13.39
C ALA A 410 -14.59 -25.49 13.14
N HIS A 411 -15.04 -24.63 12.21
CA HIS A 411 -16.46 -24.45 11.88
C HIS A 411 -17.00 -25.46 10.87
N SER A 412 -16.15 -26.26 10.23
CA SER A 412 -16.58 -27.20 9.17
C SER A 412 -17.16 -28.51 9.73
N GLY A 413 -16.84 -28.87 10.97
CA GLY A 413 -17.40 -30.04 11.68
C GLY A 413 -17.30 -31.35 10.87
N ASP A 414 -18.31 -32.22 11.01
CA ASP A 414 -18.37 -33.56 10.38
C ASP A 414 -18.23 -33.54 8.84
N LYS A 415 -18.57 -32.41 8.19
CA LYS A 415 -18.39 -32.27 6.73
C LYS A 415 -16.93 -32.30 6.34
N LEU A 416 -16.03 -31.81 7.21
CA LEU A 416 -14.60 -31.85 6.97
C LEU A 416 -14.08 -33.28 7.04
N ASP A 417 -14.48 -34.06 8.05
CA ASP A 417 -14.07 -35.45 8.22
C ASP A 417 -14.45 -36.27 6.97
N ALA A 418 -15.72 -36.22 6.56
CA ALA A 418 -16.19 -36.90 5.37
C ALA A 418 -15.43 -36.49 4.09
N LEU A 419 -15.07 -35.20 3.97
CA LEU A 419 -14.33 -34.71 2.81
C LEU A 419 -12.86 -35.16 2.81
N THR A 420 -12.22 -35.24 3.99
CA THR A 420 -10.86 -35.77 4.11
C THR A 420 -10.81 -37.26 3.79
N GLU A 421 -11.82 -38.03 4.19
CA GLU A 421 -11.94 -39.44 3.82
C GLU A 421 -12.10 -39.62 2.30
N GLN A 422 -12.97 -38.83 1.67
CA GLN A 422 -13.13 -38.86 0.21
C GLN A 422 -11.84 -38.51 -0.54
N LEU A 423 -11.12 -37.48 -0.09
CA LEU A 423 -9.84 -37.09 -0.67
C LEU A 423 -8.78 -38.19 -0.51
N SER A 424 -8.72 -38.84 0.65
CA SER A 424 -7.83 -39.98 0.89
C SER A 424 -8.10 -41.08 -0.13
N LEU A 425 -9.36 -41.45 -0.32
CA LEU A 425 -9.75 -42.50 -1.26
C LEU A 425 -9.33 -42.17 -2.70
N TRP A 426 -9.54 -40.93 -3.15
CA TRP A 426 -9.13 -40.51 -4.49
C TRP A 426 -7.60 -40.46 -4.65
N PHE A 427 -6.90 -40.02 -3.62
CA PHE A 427 -5.43 -39.99 -3.60
C PHE A 427 -4.84 -41.40 -3.69
N ASP A 428 -5.36 -42.36 -2.92
CA ASP A 428 -4.91 -43.75 -2.92
C ASP A 428 -5.19 -44.43 -4.26
N GLN A 429 -6.39 -44.22 -4.83
CA GLN A 429 -6.75 -44.73 -6.15
C GLN A 429 -5.81 -44.23 -7.24
N ARG A 430 -5.44 -42.95 -7.20
CA ARG A 430 -4.53 -42.35 -8.18
C ARG A 430 -3.09 -42.84 -7.98
N SER A 431 -2.63 -42.90 -6.74
CA SER A 431 -1.28 -43.38 -6.41
C SER A 431 -1.07 -44.84 -6.81
N ALA A 432 -2.09 -45.69 -6.61
CA ALA A 432 -2.09 -47.07 -7.08
C ALA A 432 -2.05 -47.20 -8.62
N ALA A 433 -2.63 -46.23 -9.34
CA ALA A 433 -2.63 -46.22 -10.80
C ALA A 433 -1.32 -45.70 -11.40
N ASP A 434 -0.69 -44.72 -10.77
CA ASP A 434 0.51 -44.05 -11.33
C ASP A 434 1.82 -44.82 -11.05
N CYS A 435 1.86 -45.80 -10.13
CA CYS A 435 3.05 -46.61 -9.78
C CYS A 435 4.33 -45.79 -9.47
N ILE A 436 4.19 -44.53 -9.05
CA ILE A 436 5.30 -43.62 -8.75
C ILE A 436 5.48 -43.52 -7.23
N GLU A 437 6.68 -43.83 -6.73
CA GLU A 437 7.09 -43.47 -5.36
C GLU A 437 7.11 -41.93 -5.24
N GLN A 438 6.26 -41.36 -4.39
CA GLN A 438 6.27 -39.92 -4.14
C GLN A 438 7.51 -39.55 -3.30
N PRO A 439 8.39 -38.65 -3.79
CA PRO A 439 9.68 -38.40 -3.18
C PRO A 439 9.64 -37.59 -1.86
N SER A 440 8.52 -36.93 -1.52
CA SER A 440 8.46 -36.00 -0.39
C SER A 440 7.86 -36.57 0.90
N GLY A 441 7.36 -37.82 0.91
CA GLY A 441 6.67 -38.42 2.07
C GLY A 441 5.35 -37.72 2.46
N VAL A 442 5.03 -36.57 1.86
CA VAL A 442 3.80 -35.82 2.06
C VAL A 442 2.64 -36.58 1.44
N ARG A 443 1.58 -36.85 2.21
CA ARG A 443 0.43 -37.61 1.73
C ARG A 443 -0.91 -37.00 2.11
N VAL A 444 -1.95 -37.42 1.42
CA VAL A 444 -3.34 -37.06 1.74
C VAL A 444 -4.00 -38.23 2.47
N GLN A 445 -4.67 -37.94 3.58
CA GLN A 445 -5.34 -38.95 4.40
C GLN A 445 -6.53 -38.35 5.16
N SER A 446 -7.30 -39.20 5.85
CA SER A 446 -8.40 -38.75 6.71
C SER A 446 -7.89 -37.86 7.85
N LEU A 447 -8.76 -37.00 8.37
CA LEU A 447 -8.41 -36.11 9.48
C LEU A 447 -7.98 -36.88 10.72
N GLN A 448 -8.64 -38.01 11.02
CA GLN A 448 -8.28 -38.87 12.13
C GLN A 448 -6.88 -39.48 11.94
N ALA A 449 -6.58 -40.00 10.75
CA ALA A 449 -5.25 -40.54 10.47
C ALA A 449 -4.15 -39.48 10.60
N HIS A 450 -4.40 -38.23 10.19
CA HIS A 450 -3.46 -37.13 10.43
C HIS A 450 -3.21 -36.85 11.91
N ARG A 451 -4.25 -36.92 12.75
CA ARG A 451 -4.09 -36.73 14.20
C ARG A 451 -3.26 -37.86 14.81
N ASP A 452 -3.62 -39.11 14.52
CA ASP A 452 -2.97 -40.29 15.06
C ASP A 452 -1.49 -40.36 14.64
N ASP A 453 -1.21 -40.14 13.35
CA ASP A 453 0.15 -40.09 12.81
C ASP A 453 0.99 -38.97 13.43
N PHE A 454 0.43 -37.76 13.53
CA PHE A 454 1.14 -36.63 14.11
C PHE A 454 1.46 -36.87 15.58
N GLU A 455 0.51 -37.37 16.36
CA GLU A 455 0.71 -37.72 17.77
C GLU A 455 1.79 -38.80 17.94
N ALA A 456 1.78 -39.83 17.09
CA ALA A 456 2.78 -40.89 17.10
C ALA A 456 4.19 -40.38 16.79
N GLU A 457 4.36 -39.59 15.72
CA GLU A 457 5.67 -39.05 15.33
C GLU A 457 6.19 -38.01 16.34
N LEU A 458 5.30 -37.20 16.91
CA LEU A 458 5.66 -36.23 17.95
C LEU A 458 6.12 -36.93 19.24
N ALA A 459 5.43 -38.00 19.64
CA ALA A 459 5.82 -38.81 20.80
C ALA A 459 7.17 -39.51 20.57
N SER A 460 7.41 -40.01 19.36
CA SER A 460 8.68 -40.60 18.94
C SER A 460 9.83 -39.59 19.03
N LEU A 461 9.65 -38.39 18.46
CA LEU A 461 10.63 -37.31 18.54
C LEU A 461 10.90 -36.91 20.00
N HIS A 462 9.86 -36.68 20.79
CA HIS A 462 10.00 -36.30 22.19
C HIS A 462 10.79 -37.34 22.99
N THR A 463 10.48 -38.63 22.80
CA THR A 463 11.19 -39.73 23.47
C THR A 463 12.68 -39.77 23.07
N LYS A 464 12.99 -39.61 21.77
CA LYS A 464 14.39 -39.55 21.31
C LYS A 464 15.13 -38.36 21.91
N VAL A 465 14.52 -37.18 21.93
CA VAL A 465 15.12 -35.97 22.51
C VAL A 465 15.47 -36.18 23.99
N GLU A 466 14.56 -36.76 24.77
CA GLU A 466 14.80 -36.98 26.20
C GLU A 466 15.83 -38.09 26.45
N ASN A 467 15.84 -39.16 25.65
CA ASN A 467 16.86 -40.21 25.75
C ASN A 467 18.27 -39.67 25.43
N VAL A 468 18.40 -38.91 24.33
CA VAL A 468 19.68 -38.33 23.91
C VAL A 468 20.16 -37.27 24.90
N SER A 469 19.23 -36.53 25.54
CA SER A 469 19.58 -35.54 26.58
C SER A 469 20.09 -36.16 27.89
N GLN A 470 19.86 -37.45 28.11
CA GLN A 470 20.29 -38.18 29.32
C GLN A 470 21.60 -38.96 29.11
N CYS A 471 22.15 -38.98 27.89
CA CYS A 471 23.43 -39.61 27.61
C CYS A 471 24.59 -38.72 28.09
N ASP A 472 25.15 -39.01 29.27
CA ASP A 472 26.27 -38.25 29.86
C ASP A 472 27.64 -38.50 29.18
N GLU A 473 27.80 -39.60 28.42
CA GLU A 473 29.09 -40.02 27.84
C GLU A 473 28.90 -40.59 26.43
N VAL A 474 29.17 -39.80 25.38
CA VAL A 474 29.23 -40.33 24.01
C VAL A 474 30.63 -40.89 23.74
N GLU A 475 30.81 -42.19 23.96
CA GLU A 475 32.04 -42.89 23.58
C GLU A 475 32.16 -42.99 22.04
N GLY A 476 32.77 -41.98 21.42
CA GLY A 476 33.22 -42.02 20.03
C GLY A 476 32.34 -41.27 19.01
N SER A 477 32.98 -40.68 18.00
CA SER A 477 32.36 -39.82 16.97
C SER A 477 31.24 -40.50 16.16
N ASN A 478 31.27 -41.83 16.03
CA ASN A 478 30.24 -42.57 15.29
C ASN A 478 28.91 -42.61 16.02
N SER A 479 28.92 -42.68 17.36
CA SER A 479 27.69 -42.74 18.17
C SER A 479 26.93 -41.40 18.13
N GLU A 480 27.66 -40.28 18.19
CA GLU A 480 27.07 -38.95 18.08
C GLU A 480 26.39 -38.74 16.72
N ALA A 481 27.07 -39.12 15.63
CA ALA A 481 26.53 -39.01 14.28
C ALA A 481 25.23 -39.81 14.10
N GLU A 482 25.16 -41.03 14.64
CA GLU A 482 23.95 -41.85 14.62
C GLU A 482 22.80 -41.22 15.41
N MET A 483 23.08 -40.63 16.57
CA MET A 483 22.07 -39.90 17.36
C MET A 483 21.53 -38.68 16.60
N ILE A 484 22.41 -37.90 15.97
CA ILE A 484 22.03 -36.74 15.15
C ILE A 484 21.15 -37.17 13.97
N ILE A 485 21.53 -38.22 13.24
CA ILE A 485 20.73 -38.78 12.14
C ILE A 485 19.36 -39.25 12.64
N GLY A 486 19.32 -39.93 13.79
CA GLY A 486 18.09 -40.42 14.42
C GLY A 486 17.13 -39.30 14.84
N LEU A 487 17.65 -38.20 15.38
CA LEU A 487 16.90 -36.98 15.70
C LEU A 487 16.41 -36.28 14.43
N HIS A 488 17.28 -36.12 13.43
CA HIS A 488 16.94 -35.53 12.14
C HIS A 488 15.78 -36.26 11.49
N HIS A 489 15.82 -37.60 11.43
CA HIS A 489 14.75 -38.39 10.82
C HIS A 489 13.40 -38.24 11.54
N SER A 490 13.38 -38.22 12.88
CA SER A 490 12.13 -38.00 13.63
C SER A 490 11.63 -36.56 13.54
N ALA A 491 12.53 -35.57 13.49
CA ALA A 491 12.16 -34.18 13.27
C ALA A 491 11.52 -34.01 11.88
N GLU A 492 12.14 -34.59 10.86
CA GLU A 492 11.64 -34.60 9.49
C GLU A 492 10.28 -35.29 9.38
N ALA A 493 10.08 -36.43 10.05
CA ALA A 493 8.79 -37.12 10.08
C ALA A 493 7.66 -36.22 10.62
N VAL A 494 7.89 -35.52 11.73
CA VAL A 494 6.93 -34.56 12.31
C VAL A 494 6.61 -33.42 11.33
N LEU A 495 7.61 -32.87 10.65
CA LEU A 495 7.40 -31.83 9.63
C LEU A 495 6.56 -32.34 8.46
N ILE A 496 6.87 -33.54 7.94
CA ILE A 496 6.11 -34.17 6.87
C ILE A 496 4.64 -34.37 7.28
N ARG A 497 4.36 -34.78 8.53
CA ARG A 497 2.97 -34.92 9.01
C ARG A 497 2.23 -33.58 9.04
N LEU A 498 2.88 -32.51 9.51
CA LEU A 498 2.28 -31.16 9.50
C LEU A 498 2.02 -30.64 8.07
N GLU A 499 2.98 -30.83 7.16
CA GLU A 499 2.84 -30.49 5.74
C GLU A 499 1.71 -31.28 5.10
N SER A 500 1.60 -32.58 5.40
CA SER A 500 0.54 -33.49 4.93
C SER A 500 -0.85 -33.04 5.39
N LEU A 501 -0.99 -32.70 6.68
CA LEU A 501 -2.24 -32.17 7.24
C LEU A 501 -2.61 -30.86 6.57
N HIS A 502 -1.67 -29.91 6.50
CA HIS A 502 -1.91 -28.61 5.88
C HIS A 502 -2.36 -28.76 4.42
N LEU A 503 -1.64 -29.54 3.62
CA LEU A 503 -1.96 -29.80 2.22
C LEU A 503 -3.34 -30.43 2.05
N THR A 504 -3.66 -31.44 2.88
CA THR A 504 -4.97 -32.10 2.86
C THR A 504 -6.10 -31.10 3.09
N LEU A 505 -5.97 -30.22 4.08
CA LEU A 505 -6.99 -29.22 4.39
C LEU A 505 -7.09 -28.12 3.32
N VAL A 506 -5.98 -27.74 2.69
CA VAL A 506 -6.00 -26.86 1.50
C VAL A 506 -6.77 -27.52 0.36
N HIS A 507 -6.54 -28.80 0.09
CA HIS A 507 -7.29 -29.55 -0.91
C HIS A 507 -8.77 -29.71 -0.55
N CYS A 508 -9.13 -29.93 0.72
CA CYS A 508 -10.51 -29.88 1.21
C CYS A 508 -11.17 -28.54 0.88
N TYR A 509 -10.45 -27.44 1.14
CA TYR A 509 -10.97 -26.10 0.87
C TYR A 509 -11.22 -25.88 -0.63
N ILE A 510 -10.27 -26.31 -1.48
CA ILE A 510 -10.41 -26.24 -2.95
C ILE A 510 -11.59 -27.08 -3.41
N VAL A 511 -11.73 -28.34 -2.99
CA VAL A 511 -12.87 -29.18 -3.39
C VAL A 511 -14.19 -28.60 -2.86
N GLY A 512 -14.20 -28.04 -1.65
CA GLY A 512 -15.34 -27.30 -1.11
C GLY A 512 -15.74 -26.11 -1.99
N MET A 513 -14.76 -25.40 -2.57
CA MET A 513 -14.98 -24.34 -3.54
C MET A 513 -15.53 -24.86 -4.87
N LEU A 514 -14.93 -25.91 -5.45
CA LEU A 514 -15.38 -26.52 -6.71
C LEU A 514 -16.82 -27.06 -6.63
N ASN A 515 -17.22 -27.55 -5.45
CA ASN A 515 -18.58 -28.01 -5.19
C ASN A 515 -19.55 -26.84 -4.97
N CYS A 516 -19.10 -25.75 -4.34
CA CYS A 516 -19.93 -24.58 -4.11
C CYS A 516 -20.19 -23.79 -5.40
N LEU A 517 -19.16 -23.62 -6.23
CA LEU A 517 -19.15 -22.93 -7.52
C LEU A 517 -19.25 -23.94 -8.67
N ALA A 518 -20.30 -24.76 -8.67
CA ALA A 518 -20.39 -25.91 -9.57
C ALA A 518 -20.66 -25.56 -11.05
N THR A 519 -21.15 -24.34 -11.34
CA THR A 519 -21.53 -23.91 -12.70
C THR A 519 -20.54 -22.90 -13.27
N ALA A 520 -20.36 -22.90 -14.59
CA ALA A 520 -19.49 -21.93 -15.27
C ALA A 520 -19.94 -20.47 -15.00
N GLU A 521 -21.23 -20.22 -14.85
CA GLU A 521 -21.78 -18.90 -14.52
C GLU A 521 -21.38 -18.44 -13.11
N ALA A 522 -21.46 -19.33 -12.11
CA ALA A 522 -21.06 -19.01 -10.75
C ALA A 522 -19.54 -18.74 -10.67
N VAL A 523 -18.74 -19.57 -11.36
CA VAL A 523 -17.28 -19.39 -11.48
C VAL A 523 -16.93 -18.04 -12.10
N HIS A 524 -17.55 -17.73 -13.24
CA HIS A 524 -17.32 -16.46 -13.94
C HIS A 524 -17.72 -15.25 -13.10
N THR A 525 -18.88 -15.32 -12.45
CA THR A 525 -19.38 -14.25 -11.58
C THR A 525 -18.46 -14.04 -10.38
N PHE A 526 -17.95 -15.11 -9.76
CA PHE A 526 -17.03 -15.06 -8.63
C PHE A 526 -15.70 -14.37 -8.99
N TYR A 527 -15.06 -14.75 -10.10
CA TYR A 527 -13.80 -14.14 -10.51
C TYR A 527 -13.96 -12.74 -11.10
N LYS A 528 -15.08 -12.44 -11.76
CA LYS A 528 -15.44 -11.07 -12.12
C LYS A 528 -15.64 -10.20 -10.89
N LEU A 529 -16.29 -10.73 -9.85
CA LEU A 529 -16.46 -10.04 -8.57
C LEU A 529 -15.11 -9.72 -7.94
N LEU A 530 -14.16 -10.67 -7.94
CA LEU A 530 -12.79 -10.46 -7.47
C LEU A 530 -12.10 -9.32 -8.23
N CYS A 531 -12.10 -9.38 -9.57
CA CYS A 531 -11.51 -8.36 -10.41
C CYS A 531 -12.15 -6.98 -10.18
N ARG A 532 -13.49 -6.90 -10.01
CA ARG A 532 -14.20 -5.65 -9.67
C ARG A 532 -13.80 -5.13 -8.29
N TYR A 533 -13.73 -5.97 -7.26
CA TYR A 533 -13.27 -5.58 -5.93
C TYR A 533 -11.87 -4.95 -5.98
N ALA A 534 -10.93 -5.57 -6.70
CA ALA A 534 -9.56 -5.05 -6.81
C ALA A 534 -9.51 -3.64 -7.43
N ILE A 535 -10.24 -3.43 -8.52
CA ILE A 535 -10.34 -2.13 -9.21
C ILE A 535 -10.93 -1.07 -8.27
N VAL A 536 -12.11 -1.35 -7.72
CA VAL A 536 -12.87 -0.37 -6.94
C VAL A 536 -12.15 -0.04 -5.62
N LEU A 537 -11.55 -1.04 -4.97
CA LEU A 537 -10.73 -0.86 -3.78
C LEU A 537 -9.51 0.03 -4.05
N SER A 538 -8.79 -0.20 -5.16
CA SER A 538 -7.65 0.63 -5.53
C SER A 538 -8.04 2.11 -5.65
N GLN A 539 -9.13 2.40 -6.36
CA GLN A 539 -9.63 3.76 -6.54
C GLN A 539 -10.01 4.41 -5.21
N ALA A 540 -10.73 3.67 -4.36
CA ALA A 540 -11.18 4.15 -3.07
C ALA A 540 -10.00 4.39 -2.13
N LEU A 541 -9.07 3.44 -2.03
CA LEU A 541 -7.90 3.52 -1.15
C LEU A 541 -6.96 4.63 -1.58
N THR A 542 -6.69 4.76 -2.88
CA THR A 542 -5.88 5.88 -3.44
C THR A 542 -6.46 7.24 -3.07
N SER A 543 -7.79 7.38 -3.14
CA SER A 543 -8.48 8.62 -2.79
C SER A 543 -8.41 8.92 -1.29
N ILE A 544 -8.65 7.93 -0.42
CA ILE A 544 -8.54 8.10 1.04
C ILE A 544 -7.10 8.38 1.47
N VAL A 545 -6.12 7.67 0.91
CA VAL A 545 -4.70 7.92 1.23
C VAL A 545 -4.29 9.32 0.80
N SER A 546 -4.78 9.82 -0.35
CA SER A 546 -4.51 11.19 -0.79
C SER A 546 -5.05 12.23 0.21
N VAL A 547 -6.23 11.99 0.79
CA VAL A 547 -6.80 12.84 1.87
C VAL A 547 -5.88 12.86 3.09
N LEU A 548 -5.49 11.68 3.59
CA LEU A 548 -4.68 11.56 4.80
C LEU A 548 -3.27 12.16 4.61
N LEU A 549 -2.65 11.94 3.45
CA LEU A 549 -1.36 12.54 3.11
C LEU A 549 -1.47 14.07 3.02
N ASN A 550 -2.55 14.62 2.46
CA ASN A 550 -2.76 16.06 2.45
C ASN A 550 -2.85 16.64 3.87
N VAL A 551 -3.53 15.96 4.81
CA VAL A 551 -3.54 16.40 6.21
C VAL A 551 -2.13 16.36 6.81
N LEU A 552 -1.40 15.26 6.62
CA LEU A 552 -0.08 15.06 7.21
C LEU A 552 0.97 16.05 6.72
N TRP A 553 0.83 16.57 5.50
CA TRP A 553 1.86 17.37 4.83
C TRP A 553 1.47 18.84 4.56
N MET A 554 0.17 19.13 4.44
CA MET A 554 -0.35 20.41 3.94
C MET A 554 -1.35 21.10 4.86
N ALA A 555 -1.81 20.46 5.94
CA ALA A 555 -2.64 21.14 6.95
C ALA A 555 -1.78 22.15 7.72
N ASP A 556 -2.33 23.27 8.17
CA ASP A 556 -1.65 24.12 9.17
C ASP A 556 -1.49 23.38 10.51
N ASP A 557 -0.64 23.90 11.39
CA ASP A 557 -0.29 23.23 12.66
C ASP A 557 -1.51 23.00 13.57
N GLU A 558 -2.46 23.94 13.60
CA GLU A 558 -3.67 23.84 14.42
C GLU A 558 -4.57 22.69 13.90
N GLN A 559 -4.84 22.68 12.60
CA GLN A 559 -5.60 21.60 11.97
C GLN A 559 -4.88 20.25 12.04
N PHE A 560 -3.56 20.23 11.88
CA PHE A 560 -2.76 19.02 11.97
C PHE A 560 -2.87 18.38 13.36
N LEU A 561 -2.70 19.18 14.42
CA LEU A 561 -2.78 18.71 15.81
C LEU A 561 -4.19 18.22 16.16
N LEU A 562 -5.22 18.99 15.81
CA LEU A 562 -6.62 18.59 16.02
C LEU A 562 -6.93 17.26 15.33
N LYS A 563 -6.61 17.14 14.03
CA LYS A 563 -6.91 15.95 13.23
C LYS A 563 -6.16 14.73 13.75
N THR A 564 -4.86 14.83 14.00
CA THR A 564 -4.05 13.70 14.47
C THR A 564 -4.39 13.27 15.90
N SER A 565 -4.78 14.22 16.78
CA SER A 565 -5.38 13.92 18.10
C SER A 565 -6.63 13.05 17.95
N LEU A 566 -7.55 13.42 17.05
CA LEU A 566 -8.75 12.64 16.77
C LEU A 566 -8.43 11.27 16.17
N TRP A 567 -7.44 11.18 15.28
CA TRP A 567 -7.03 9.90 14.67
C TRP A 567 -6.57 8.90 15.72
N SER A 568 -5.82 9.36 16.73
CA SER A 568 -5.37 8.54 17.85
C SER A 568 -6.53 7.94 18.66
N HIS A 569 -7.55 8.74 18.98
CA HIS A 569 -8.57 8.33 19.97
C HIS A 569 -9.89 7.86 19.36
N SER A 570 -10.27 8.43 18.21
CA SER A 570 -11.57 8.22 17.57
C SER A 570 -11.45 7.71 16.13
N GLY A 571 -10.26 7.67 15.57
CA GLY A 571 -10.03 7.39 14.14
C GLY A 571 -10.24 8.62 13.26
N ALA A 572 -9.81 8.55 12.00
CA ALA A 572 -9.96 9.64 11.05
C ALA A 572 -11.36 9.65 10.44
N LEU A 573 -12.01 10.82 10.36
CA LEU A 573 -13.31 10.96 9.71
C LEU A 573 -13.16 11.42 8.26
N VAL A 574 -13.74 10.67 7.33
CA VAL A 574 -13.85 11.09 5.92
C VAL A 574 -15.30 10.97 5.46
N SER A 575 -15.90 12.10 5.09
CA SER A 575 -17.26 12.15 4.56
C SER A 575 -17.24 12.10 3.04
N LEU A 576 -17.80 11.02 2.47
CA LEU A 576 -17.88 10.77 1.04
C LEU A 576 -19.28 11.15 0.53
N HIS A 577 -19.38 12.18 -0.31
CA HIS A 577 -20.63 12.71 -0.83
C HIS A 577 -20.79 12.36 -2.31
N SER A 578 -21.73 11.47 -2.60
CA SER A 578 -22.07 11.04 -3.96
C SER A 578 -23.27 11.82 -4.52
N PHE A 579 -23.18 12.18 -5.81
CA PHE A 579 -24.30 12.74 -6.58
C PHE A 579 -24.87 11.79 -7.64
N LEU A 580 -24.69 10.49 -7.44
CA LEU A 580 -25.23 9.43 -8.31
C LEU A 580 -26.73 9.27 -8.10
N SER A 581 -27.46 9.00 -9.19
CA SER A 581 -28.86 8.62 -9.11
C SER A 581 -29.03 7.15 -8.72
N CYS A 582 -30.13 6.82 -8.07
CA CYS A 582 -30.51 5.44 -7.74
C CYS A 582 -31.11 4.67 -8.94
N PHE A 583 -30.70 4.99 -10.18
CA PHE A 583 -31.28 4.41 -11.40
C PHE A 583 -30.21 3.87 -12.35
N LEU A 584 -30.53 2.73 -12.99
CA LEU A 584 -29.70 2.07 -14.03
C LEU A 584 -28.22 1.96 -13.62
N SER A 585 -27.30 2.33 -14.52
CA SER A 585 -25.86 2.23 -14.28
C SER A 585 -25.37 2.99 -13.04
N GLU A 586 -25.99 4.13 -12.68
CA GLU A 586 -25.55 4.89 -11.50
C GLU A 586 -25.96 4.19 -10.18
N ARG A 587 -27.04 3.40 -10.17
CA ARG A 587 -27.38 2.53 -9.04
C ARG A 587 -26.29 1.48 -8.79
N TYR A 588 -25.76 0.87 -9.84
CA TYR A 588 -24.69 -0.12 -9.73
C TYR A 588 -23.36 0.51 -9.28
N MET A 589 -23.09 1.74 -9.68
CA MET A 589 -21.96 2.52 -9.13
C MET A 589 -22.17 2.81 -7.64
N LEU A 590 -23.41 3.08 -7.21
CA LEU A 590 -23.73 3.24 -5.78
C LEU A 590 -23.52 1.95 -4.98
N GLU A 591 -23.90 0.80 -5.53
CA GLU A 591 -23.62 -0.50 -4.90
C GLU A 591 -22.12 -0.70 -4.66
N ASP A 592 -21.27 -0.31 -5.62
CA ASP A 592 -19.81 -0.35 -5.47
C ASP A 592 -19.33 0.59 -4.33
N LEU A 593 -19.85 1.82 -4.28
CA LEU A 593 -19.51 2.80 -3.24
C LEU A 593 -19.91 2.33 -1.84
N ILE A 594 -21.10 1.74 -1.69
CA ILE A 594 -21.60 1.22 -0.41
C ILE A 594 -20.65 0.14 0.12
N GLU A 595 -20.29 -0.81 -0.74
CA GLU A 595 -19.35 -1.88 -0.36
C GLU A 595 -17.98 -1.33 0.00
N MET A 596 -17.46 -0.35 -0.74
CA MET A 596 -16.15 0.24 -0.43
C MET A 596 -16.14 1.05 0.85
N ALA A 597 -17.16 1.87 1.11
CA ALA A 597 -17.26 2.62 2.35
C ALA A 597 -17.31 1.66 3.57
N SER A 598 -18.02 0.54 3.42
CA SER A 598 -18.06 -0.52 4.43
C SER A 598 -16.72 -1.22 4.64
N LEU A 599 -16.04 -1.58 3.54
CA LEU A 599 -14.76 -2.26 3.56
C LEU A 599 -13.66 -1.38 4.16
N LEU A 600 -13.55 -0.11 3.73
CA LEU A 600 -12.58 0.85 4.26
C LEU A 600 -12.72 1.03 5.78
N ARG A 601 -13.96 1.07 6.30
CA ARG A 601 -14.23 1.24 7.73
C ARG A 601 -13.90 -0.01 8.56
N SER A 602 -14.17 -1.19 8.02
CA SER A 602 -14.15 -2.45 8.79
C SER A 602 -12.88 -3.28 8.60
N ARG A 603 -12.19 -3.11 7.47
CA ARG A 603 -11.06 -3.98 7.07
C ARG A 603 -9.76 -3.23 6.81
N CYS A 604 -9.77 -1.90 6.73
CA CYS A 604 -8.55 -1.11 6.58
C CYS A 604 -8.10 -0.50 7.90
N LYS A 605 -6.80 -0.52 8.14
CA LYS A 605 -6.15 0.20 9.24
C LYS A 605 -4.89 0.90 8.77
N PHE A 606 -4.59 2.01 9.41
CA PHE A 606 -3.53 2.93 9.01
C PHE A 606 -2.53 3.10 10.15
N ARG A 607 -1.25 3.26 9.83
CA ARG A 607 -0.20 3.63 10.78
C ARG A 607 0.69 4.69 10.17
N LEU A 608 1.34 5.47 11.02
CA LEU A 608 2.27 6.52 10.61
C LEU A 608 3.72 6.06 10.81
N VAL A 609 4.61 6.51 9.93
CA VAL A 609 6.06 6.29 10.05
C VAL A 609 6.82 7.59 9.77
N ARG A 610 7.93 7.80 10.47
CA ARG A 610 8.79 8.96 10.26
C ARG A 610 9.48 8.84 8.91
N MET A 611 9.40 9.89 8.10
CA MET A 611 10.17 9.98 6.87
C MET A 611 11.63 10.35 7.19
N PHE A 612 12.58 9.57 6.71
CA PHE A 612 14.01 9.89 6.81
C PHE A 612 14.43 10.80 5.64
N SER A 613 15.23 11.84 5.88
CA SER A 613 15.50 12.90 4.89
C SER A 613 16.17 12.41 3.59
N VAL A 614 16.74 11.20 3.59
CA VAL A 614 17.40 10.58 2.42
C VAL A 614 16.37 10.21 1.33
N SER A 615 15.12 9.91 1.71
CA SER A 615 14.06 9.54 0.76
C SER A 615 13.14 10.73 0.48
N LYS A 616 13.19 11.29 -0.73
CA LYS A 616 12.21 12.28 -1.23
C LYS A 616 10.91 11.62 -1.75
N SER A 617 10.50 10.49 -1.16
CA SER A 617 9.32 9.76 -1.60
C SER A 617 8.24 9.77 -0.52
N CYS A 618 7.06 10.26 -0.88
CA CYS A 618 5.85 10.20 -0.06
C CYS A 618 5.01 8.94 -0.35
N SER A 619 5.64 7.88 -0.89
CA SER A 619 4.90 6.67 -1.27
C SER A 619 4.36 5.92 -0.04
N PRO A 620 3.04 5.69 0.05
CA PRO A 620 2.46 4.84 1.07
C PRO A 620 2.82 3.37 0.83
N VAL A 621 2.87 2.57 1.89
CA VAL A 621 3.03 1.11 1.77
C VAL A 621 1.69 0.43 2.07
N VAL A 622 1.17 -0.31 1.11
CA VAL A 622 -0.09 -1.05 1.23
C VAL A 622 0.21 -2.54 1.31
N GLU A 623 -0.25 -3.16 2.39
CA GLU A 623 -0.06 -4.57 2.68
C GLU A 623 -1.42 -5.24 2.94
N GLY A 624 -1.47 -6.55 2.75
CA GLY A 624 -2.62 -7.36 3.12
C GLY A 624 -3.47 -7.79 1.93
N ASP A 625 -4.77 -7.99 2.18
CA ASP A 625 -5.77 -8.43 1.18
C ASP A 625 -7.20 -8.00 1.60
N LEU A 626 -8.24 -8.40 0.87
CA LEU A 626 -9.64 -8.03 1.13
C LEU A 626 -10.13 -8.36 2.55
N GLY A 627 -9.53 -9.35 3.22
CA GLY A 627 -9.86 -9.73 4.58
C GLY A 627 -9.27 -8.79 5.65
N ALA A 628 -8.14 -8.14 5.36
CA ALA A 628 -7.49 -7.15 6.22
C ALA A 628 -6.41 -6.39 5.43
N ILE A 629 -6.58 -5.07 5.32
CA ILE A 629 -5.68 -4.16 4.60
C ILE A 629 -4.98 -3.28 5.62
N LYS A 630 -3.67 -3.14 5.45
CA LYS A 630 -2.80 -2.33 6.30
C LYS A 630 -2.11 -1.30 5.44
N VAL A 631 -2.22 -0.03 5.82
CA VAL A 631 -1.60 1.07 5.10
C VAL A 631 -0.64 1.82 6.02
N THR A 632 0.57 2.02 5.54
CA THR A 632 1.61 2.79 6.25
C THR A 632 1.82 4.10 5.51
N LEU A 633 1.71 5.22 6.23
CA LEU A 633 1.82 6.57 5.67
C LEU A 633 3.07 7.29 6.20
N PRO A 634 3.91 7.86 5.32
CA PRO A 634 5.05 8.66 5.73
C PRO A 634 4.62 10.05 6.22
N VAL A 635 5.26 10.49 7.30
CA VAL A 635 5.08 11.83 7.88
C VAL A 635 6.39 12.62 7.78
N PRO A 636 6.35 13.91 7.39
CA PRO A 636 7.53 14.77 7.40
C PRO A 636 8.23 14.80 8.76
N SER A 637 9.57 14.82 8.76
CA SER A 637 10.37 14.70 9.97
C SER A 637 10.12 15.84 10.97
N GLU A 638 9.81 17.03 10.48
CA GLU A 638 9.48 18.23 11.23
C GLU A 638 8.10 18.19 11.89
N ARG A 639 7.19 17.35 11.39
CA ARG A 639 5.86 17.13 11.98
C ARG A 639 5.78 15.91 12.88
N TRP A 640 6.76 15.01 12.78
CA TRP A 640 6.79 13.78 13.57
C TRP A 640 6.77 14.05 15.07
N ASP A 641 7.58 15.01 15.52
CA ASP A 641 7.82 15.25 16.95
C ASP A 641 6.61 15.90 17.65
N ILE A 642 5.66 16.47 16.89
CA ILE A 642 4.42 17.07 17.42
C ILE A 642 3.20 16.13 17.34
N LEU A 643 3.35 14.91 16.81
CA LEU A 643 2.27 13.92 16.80
C LEU A 643 1.91 13.43 18.21
N PRO A 644 0.67 12.95 18.45
CA PRO A 644 0.35 12.16 19.64
C PRO A 644 1.30 10.97 19.82
N GLN A 645 1.68 10.68 21.07
CA GLN A 645 2.65 9.63 21.40
C GLN A 645 2.24 8.23 20.90
N SER A 646 0.95 7.90 20.97
CA SER A 646 0.37 6.66 20.42
C SER A 646 0.73 6.47 18.94
N LEU A 647 0.55 7.52 18.13
CA LEU A 647 0.85 7.49 16.70
C LEU A 647 2.36 7.44 16.44
N GLN A 648 3.17 8.11 17.26
CA GLN A 648 4.64 7.99 17.20
C GLN A 648 5.12 6.57 17.53
N ASN A 649 4.44 5.87 18.44
CA ASN A 649 4.73 4.49 18.80
C ASN A 649 4.31 3.47 17.72
N GLY A 650 3.76 3.93 16.59
CA GLY A 650 3.35 3.09 15.47
C GLY A 650 2.01 2.38 15.69
N GLU A 651 1.16 2.89 16.58
CA GLU A 651 -0.19 2.37 16.77
C GLU A 651 -1.05 2.50 15.50
N TRP A 652 -1.95 1.54 15.33
CA TRP A 652 -2.88 1.51 14.20
C TRP A 652 -4.15 2.29 14.52
N PHE A 653 -4.59 3.14 13.60
CA PHE A 653 -5.88 3.82 13.67
C PHE A 653 -6.80 3.42 12.51
N GLN A 654 -8.11 3.68 12.68
CA GLN A 654 -9.13 3.41 11.67
C GLN A 654 -9.54 4.69 10.92
N VAL A 655 -10.10 4.53 9.72
CA VAL A 655 -10.73 5.62 8.97
C VAL A 655 -12.23 5.35 8.86
N HIS A 656 -13.02 6.24 9.44
CA HIS A 656 -14.48 6.25 9.38
C HIS A 656 -14.94 6.92 8.09
N VAL A 657 -15.07 6.11 7.03
CA VAL A 657 -15.69 6.57 5.78
C VAL A 657 -17.21 6.53 5.90
N ILE A 658 -17.84 7.70 5.82
CA ILE A 658 -19.30 7.89 5.89
C ILE A 658 -19.80 8.32 4.51
N LEU A 659 -20.58 7.45 3.86
CA LEU A 659 -21.14 7.70 2.53
C LEU A 659 -22.50 8.39 2.64
N TRP A 660 -22.62 9.56 2.04
CA TRP A 660 -23.86 10.28 1.79
C TRP A 660 -24.18 10.24 0.29
N ASN A 661 -25.46 10.19 -0.07
CA ASN A 661 -25.88 10.29 -1.46
C ASN A 661 -27.05 11.26 -1.64
N VAL A 662 -26.96 12.11 -2.66
CA VAL A 662 -28.09 12.90 -3.15
C VAL A 662 -28.07 12.87 -4.67
N GLY A 663 -29.00 12.16 -5.31
CA GLY A 663 -29.03 12.07 -6.76
C GLY A 663 -29.37 13.40 -7.44
N VAL A 664 -28.45 13.98 -8.20
CA VAL A 664 -28.64 15.28 -8.87
C VAL A 664 -28.65 15.14 -10.40
N ASN A 665 -29.68 14.49 -10.96
CA ASN A 665 -29.86 14.35 -12.40
C ASN A 665 -31.33 14.01 -12.79
N HIS A 666 -31.63 13.97 -14.09
CA HIS A 666 -32.89 13.46 -14.65
C HIS A 666 -33.14 11.98 -14.28
N ASP A 667 -32.10 11.14 -14.26
CA ASP A 667 -32.19 9.74 -13.84
C ASP A 667 -32.68 9.59 -12.38
N GLN A 668 -32.34 10.53 -11.50
CA GLN A 668 -32.90 10.52 -10.13
C GLN A 668 -34.40 10.82 -10.14
N SER A 669 -34.87 11.70 -11.01
CA SER A 669 -36.32 11.91 -11.18
C SER A 669 -37.03 10.66 -11.68
N LEU A 670 -36.38 9.85 -12.51
CA LEU A 670 -36.89 8.53 -12.88
C LEU A 670 -36.86 7.55 -11.70
N ALA A 671 -35.78 7.53 -10.91
CA ALA A 671 -35.70 6.70 -9.71
C ALA A 671 -36.85 6.97 -8.75
N ILE A 672 -37.17 8.25 -8.51
CA ILE A 672 -38.30 8.65 -7.65
C ILE A 672 -39.62 8.17 -8.25
N LYS A 673 -39.83 8.40 -9.56
CA LYS A 673 -41.06 8.00 -10.27
C LYS A 673 -41.28 6.49 -10.23
N PHE A 674 -40.21 5.70 -10.33
CA PHE A 674 -40.23 4.24 -10.29
C PHE A 674 -40.02 3.65 -8.88
N GLN A 675 -40.03 4.48 -7.82
CA GLN A 675 -39.85 4.07 -6.42
C GLN A 675 -38.51 3.36 -6.11
N GLU A 676 -37.49 3.59 -6.94
CA GLU A 676 -36.13 3.09 -6.77
C GLU A 676 -35.25 4.00 -5.89
N ALA A 677 -35.73 5.20 -5.55
CA ALA A 677 -34.99 6.19 -4.77
C ALA A 677 -34.86 5.83 -3.27
N SER A 678 -35.53 4.78 -2.79
CA SER A 678 -35.47 4.32 -1.39
C SER A 678 -34.05 3.99 -0.92
N LEU A 679 -33.17 3.56 -1.83
CA LEU A 679 -31.75 3.32 -1.55
C LEU A 679 -31.03 4.58 -1.04
N GLU A 680 -31.40 5.77 -1.52
CA GLU A 680 -30.84 7.04 -1.05
C GLU A 680 -31.18 7.28 0.43
N ASN A 681 -32.41 6.96 0.85
CA ASN A 681 -32.82 7.05 2.26
C ASN A 681 -32.02 6.05 3.12
N GLU A 682 -31.86 4.80 2.68
CA GLU A 682 -31.06 3.77 3.39
C GLU A 682 -29.63 4.26 3.64
N ILE A 683 -28.99 4.80 2.59
CA ILE A 683 -27.63 5.35 2.67
C ILE A 683 -27.57 6.49 3.68
N ASN A 684 -28.43 7.51 3.54
CA ASN A 684 -28.33 8.73 4.32
C ASN A 684 -28.74 8.54 5.80
N GLN A 685 -29.70 7.65 6.09
CA GLN A 685 -30.04 7.29 7.47
C GLN A 685 -28.90 6.52 8.16
N GLY A 686 -28.28 5.58 7.45
CA GLY A 686 -27.08 4.89 7.92
C GLY A 686 -25.92 5.86 8.15
N ALA A 687 -25.73 6.81 7.24
CA ALA A 687 -24.71 7.85 7.34
C ALA A 687 -24.91 8.75 8.57
N GLY A 688 -26.14 9.21 8.81
CA GLY A 688 -26.49 9.98 10.00
C GLY A 688 -26.17 9.23 11.30
N SER A 689 -26.56 7.96 11.37
CA SER A 689 -26.28 7.10 12.54
C SER A 689 -24.78 6.91 12.80
N LEU A 690 -23.99 6.76 11.74
CA LEU A 690 -22.53 6.64 11.84
C LEU A 690 -21.89 7.96 12.29
N LEU A 691 -22.35 9.10 11.76
CA LEU A 691 -21.82 10.41 12.09
C LEU A 691 -22.15 10.80 13.54
N GLU A 692 -23.35 10.48 14.01
CA GLU A 692 -23.74 10.65 15.41
C GLU A 692 -22.84 9.83 16.35
N ARG A 693 -22.58 8.57 16.01
CA ARG A 693 -21.67 7.72 16.79
C ARG A 693 -20.26 8.30 16.85
N TYR A 694 -19.74 8.78 15.72
CA TYR A 694 -18.43 9.42 15.68
C TYR A 694 -18.41 10.71 16.51
N CYS A 695 -19.44 11.55 16.39
CA CYS A 695 -19.61 12.78 17.17
C CYS A 695 -19.57 12.50 18.68
N LEU A 696 -20.27 11.46 19.15
CA LEU A 696 -20.24 11.04 20.57
C LEU A 696 -18.85 10.57 21.02
N SER A 697 -18.10 9.91 20.15
CA SER A 697 -16.72 9.46 20.43
C SER A 697 -15.77 10.66 20.53
N ALA A 698 -15.79 11.55 19.53
CA ALA A 698 -14.90 12.68 19.40
C ALA A 698 -15.11 13.74 20.50
N ARG A 699 -16.37 14.03 20.86
CA ARG A 699 -16.73 15.01 21.91
C ARG A 699 -16.24 14.66 23.30
N ARG A 700 -16.05 13.37 23.61
CA ARG A 700 -15.54 12.94 24.93
C ARG A 700 -14.07 13.28 25.14
N GLN A 701 -13.33 13.53 24.05
CA GLN A 701 -11.88 13.60 24.07
C GLN A 701 -11.35 15.01 23.73
N GLU A 702 -12.05 15.77 22.89
CA GLU A 702 -11.54 17.05 22.38
C GLU A 702 -12.30 18.27 22.94
N ARG A 703 -11.61 19.08 23.75
CA ARG A 703 -12.21 20.22 24.48
C ARG A 703 -12.43 21.44 23.60
N GLN A 704 -11.80 21.50 22.44
CA GLN A 704 -11.91 22.63 21.51
C GLN A 704 -13.26 22.67 20.77
N PHE A 705 -14.05 21.60 20.85
CA PHE A 705 -15.33 21.52 20.17
C PHE A 705 -16.40 22.41 20.83
N GLU A 706 -16.98 23.30 20.03
CA GLU A 706 -18.12 24.13 20.41
C GLU A 706 -19.40 23.26 20.47
N GLU A 707 -19.63 22.68 21.65
CA GLU A 707 -20.67 21.67 21.88
C GLU A 707 -22.07 22.10 21.44
N GLU A 708 -22.45 23.35 21.74
CA GLU A 708 -23.75 23.92 21.37
C GLU A 708 -23.90 24.02 19.85
N LYS A 709 -22.89 24.54 19.14
CA LYS A 709 -22.93 24.67 17.68
C LYS A 709 -22.96 23.31 16.98
N ILE A 710 -22.22 22.33 17.50
CA ILE A 710 -22.26 20.95 16.97
C ILE A 710 -23.66 20.35 17.17
N LYS A 711 -24.28 20.56 18.33
CA LYS A 711 -25.63 20.07 18.61
C LYS A 711 -26.66 20.70 17.69
N GLU A 712 -26.63 22.02 17.52
CA GLU A 712 -27.49 22.73 16.57
C GLU A 712 -27.30 22.23 15.14
N ALA A 713 -26.05 22.08 14.70
CA ALA A 713 -25.74 21.59 13.36
C ALA A 713 -26.22 20.14 13.15
N LEU A 714 -26.16 19.31 14.20
CA LEU A 714 -26.65 17.94 14.19
C LEU A 714 -28.19 17.89 14.14
N ASP A 715 -28.88 18.76 14.88
CA ASP A 715 -30.34 18.84 14.87
C ASP A 715 -30.86 19.33 13.51
N GLU A 716 -30.20 20.29 12.89
CA GLU A 716 -30.46 20.71 11.51
C GLU A 716 -30.22 19.57 10.51
N LEU A 717 -29.13 18.80 10.68
CA LEU A 717 -28.83 17.64 9.83
C LEU A 717 -29.94 16.58 9.93
N ARG A 718 -30.46 16.31 11.13
CA ARG A 718 -31.56 15.35 11.35
C ARG A 718 -32.82 15.74 10.60
N HIS A 719 -33.19 17.01 10.68
CA HIS A 719 -34.34 17.55 9.96
C HIS A 719 -34.14 17.43 8.44
N LEU A 720 -32.94 17.74 7.93
CA LEU A 720 -32.63 17.59 6.50
C LEU A 720 -32.58 16.13 6.03
N ASN A 721 -32.33 15.18 6.94
CA ASN A 721 -32.20 13.75 6.67
C ASN A 721 -33.52 12.98 6.84
N GLU A 722 -34.65 13.69 6.90
CA GLU A 722 -35.95 13.03 6.88
C GLU A 722 -36.15 12.21 5.58
N PRO A 723 -36.81 11.04 5.66
CA PRO A 723 -37.00 10.18 4.49
C PRO A 723 -37.81 10.88 3.40
N HIS A 724 -37.53 10.55 2.13
CA HIS A 724 -38.24 11.05 0.95
C HIS A 724 -38.01 12.54 0.62
N GLN A 725 -36.98 13.16 1.19
CA GLN A 725 -36.51 14.50 0.85
C GLN A 725 -35.55 14.45 -0.36
N TRP A 726 -36.09 14.35 -1.57
CA TRP A 726 -35.30 14.11 -2.76
C TRP A 726 -34.58 15.35 -3.29
N LYS A 727 -33.38 15.15 -3.85
CA LYS A 727 -32.54 16.24 -4.39
C LYS A 727 -32.22 17.32 -3.36
N ASN A 728 -32.31 16.97 -2.06
CA ASN A 728 -32.02 17.87 -0.96
C ASN A 728 -30.51 18.09 -0.82
N VAL A 729 -29.94 18.96 -1.66
CA VAL A 729 -28.50 19.26 -1.59
C VAL A 729 -28.10 19.98 -0.30
N ALA A 730 -29.05 20.60 0.42
CA ALA A 730 -28.78 21.20 1.73
C ALA A 730 -28.30 20.14 2.74
N LEU A 731 -28.83 18.90 2.67
CA LEU A 731 -28.33 17.78 3.45
C LEU A 731 -26.82 17.57 3.25
N THR A 732 -26.37 17.57 1.98
CA THR A 732 -24.95 17.40 1.62
C THR A 732 -24.08 18.50 2.23
N HIS A 733 -24.47 19.77 2.10
CA HIS A 733 -23.70 20.89 2.64
C HIS A 733 -23.67 20.89 4.16
N GLN A 734 -24.79 20.54 4.80
CA GLN A 734 -24.83 20.44 6.26
C GLN A 734 -23.97 19.29 6.78
N ALA A 735 -23.99 18.13 6.11
CA ALA A 735 -23.14 17.01 6.47
C ALA A 735 -21.64 17.32 6.27
N MET A 736 -21.26 18.03 5.19
CA MET A 736 -19.88 18.50 5.00
C MET A 736 -19.44 19.48 6.08
N ARG A 737 -20.32 20.42 6.46
CA ARG A 737 -20.08 21.36 7.56
C ARG A 737 -19.84 20.62 8.87
N LEU A 738 -20.74 19.71 9.25
CA LEU A 738 -20.62 18.95 10.50
C LEU A 738 -19.38 18.05 10.50
N CYS A 739 -19.04 17.42 9.37
CA CYS A 739 -17.81 16.65 9.20
C CYS A 739 -16.57 17.49 9.57
N ARG A 740 -16.47 18.70 9.04
CA ARG A 740 -15.34 19.61 9.29
C ARG A 740 -15.29 20.13 10.72
N MET A 741 -16.45 20.43 11.32
CA MET A 741 -16.54 20.78 12.74
C MET A 741 -16.01 19.66 13.65
N LEU A 742 -16.03 18.41 13.17
CA LEU A 742 -15.51 17.22 13.85
C LEU A 742 -14.10 16.84 13.39
N GLY A 743 -13.35 17.76 12.76
CA GLY A 743 -12.00 17.54 12.24
C GLY A 743 -11.93 16.59 11.04
N GLY A 744 -13.06 16.24 10.43
CA GLY A 744 -13.09 15.36 9.26
C GLY A 744 -12.77 16.07 7.94
N ASP A 745 -12.56 15.26 6.91
CA ASP A 745 -12.28 15.69 5.53
C ASP A 745 -13.37 15.23 4.57
N VAL A 746 -13.44 15.88 3.41
CA VAL A 746 -14.55 15.71 2.46
C VAL A 746 -14.04 15.19 1.12
N VAL A 747 -14.67 14.11 0.65
CA VAL A 747 -14.53 13.59 -0.71
C VAL A 747 -15.88 13.74 -1.40
N ILE A 748 -15.91 14.32 -2.58
CA ILE A 748 -17.11 14.53 -3.37
C ILE A 748 -16.99 13.76 -4.68
N CYS A 749 -17.98 12.92 -4.97
CA CYS A 749 -18.00 12.12 -6.19
C CYS A 749 -19.31 12.25 -6.99
N CYS A 750 -19.20 12.00 -8.29
CA CYS A 750 -20.33 11.75 -9.17
C CYS A 750 -19.91 10.74 -10.25
N LYS A 751 -20.71 10.49 -11.28
CA LYS A 751 -20.34 9.54 -12.35
C LYS A 751 -18.97 9.78 -12.98
N SER A 752 -18.47 11.02 -13.02
CA SER A 752 -17.18 11.32 -13.65
C SER A 752 -16.32 12.35 -12.91
N GLY A 753 -16.70 12.84 -11.73
CA GLY A 753 -15.90 13.82 -10.98
C GLY A 753 -15.76 15.20 -11.63
N LYS A 754 -16.65 15.52 -12.58
CA LYS A 754 -16.60 16.75 -13.36
C LYS A 754 -17.74 17.70 -13.02
N ASP A 755 -18.87 17.62 -13.73
CA ASP A 755 -19.86 18.69 -13.75
C ASP A 755 -20.62 18.84 -12.42
N ARG A 756 -21.24 17.75 -11.92
CA ARG A 756 -22.00 17.78 -10.66
C ARG A 756 -21.11 18.09 -9.45
N THR A 757 -19.90 17.53 -9.42
CA THR A 757 -18.93 17.83 -8.35
C THR A 757 -18.45 19.27 -8.41
N SER A 758 -18.26 19.86 -9.61
CA SER A 758 -17.94 21.29 -9.74
C SER A 758 -19.03 22.19 -9.16
N MET A 759 -20.30 21.86 -9.41
CA MET A 759 -21.42 22.66 -8.88
C MET A 759 -21.50 22.59 -7.36
N ALA A 760 -21.18 21.44 -6.77
CA ALA A 760 -21.12 21.24 -5.33
C ALA A 760 -19.95 21.97 -4.67
N VAL A 761 -18.73 21.83 -5.21
CA VAL A 761 -17.53 22.49 -4.68
C VAL A 761 -17.70 24.00 -4.69
N THR A 762 -18.00 24.59 -5.85
CA THR A 762 -18.13 26.06 -5.98
C THR A 762 -19.22 26.63 -5.08
N TYR A 763 -20.34 25.91 -4.90
CA TYR A 763 -21.40 26.35 -3.99
C TYR A 763 -20.97 26.26 -2.52
N ASP A 764 -20.30 25.18 -2.13
CA ASP A 764 -19.82 25.02 -0.76
C ASP A 764 -18.70 26.01 -0.41
N GLU A 765 -17.81 26.33 -1.37
CA GLU A 765 -16.81 27.37 -1.25
C GLU A 765 -17.46 28.74 -1.02
N ALA A 766 -18.48 29.09 -1.83
CA ALA A 766 -19.23 30.33 -1.63
C ALA A 766 -19.89 30.40 -0.25
N LEU A 767 -20.49 29.30 0.23
CA LEU A 767 -21.06 29.21 1.57
C LEU A 767 -19.99 29.31 2.68
N PHE A 768 -18.81 28.76 2.47
CA PHE A 768 -17.68 28.87 3.39
C PHE A 768 -17.22 30.33 3.53
N VAL A 769 -17.00 31.01 2.41
CA VAL A 769 -16.58 32.42 2.39
C VAL A 769 -17.68 33.33 2.94
N GLN A 770 -18.95 33.04 2.63
CA GLN A 770 -20.11 33.75 3.18
C GLN A 770 -20.07 33.76 4.71
N ARG A 771 -19.85 32.61 5.34
CA ARG A 771 -19.77 32.51 6.81
C ARG A 771 -18.54 33.20 7.37
N LEU A 772 -17.40 33.08 6.68
CA LEU A 772 -16.14 33.64 7.14
C LEU A 772 -16.16 35.18 7.17
N TYR A 773 -16.80 35.80 6.18
CA TYR A 773 -16.83 37.26 6.01
C TYR A 773 -18.21 37.90 6.18
N ASN A 774 -19.22 37.12 6.60
CA ASN A 774 -20.62 37.55 6.73
C ASN A 774 -21.17 38.21 5.47
N LEU A 775 -20.89 37.62 4.30
CA LEU A 775 -21.36 38.16 3.02
C LEU A 775 -22.89 38.17 2.94
N SER A 776 -23.43 39.20 2.29
CA SER A 776 -24.84 39.22 1.93
C SER A 776 -25.16 38.11 0.92
N LEU A 777 -26.45 37.85 0.72
CA LEU A 777 -26.90 36.89 -0.29
C LEU A 777 -26.48 37.31 -1.71
N ASP A 778 -26.40 38.61 -1.98
CA ASP A 778 -26.02 39.11 -3.30
C ASP A 778 -24.49 39.05 -3.49
N GLY A 779 -23.71 39.42 -2.48
CA GLY A 779 -22.26 39.20 -2.47
C GLY A 779 -21.88 37.72 -2.65
N THR A 780 -22.63 36.81 -2.02
CA THR A 780 -22.43 35.36 -2.17
C THR A 780 -22.76 34.87 -3.58
N LYS A 781 -23.83 35.38 -4.22
CA LYS A 781 -24.17 35.04 -5.60
C LYS A 781 -23.10 35.52 -6.59
N ILE A 782 -22.60 36.75 -6.42
CA ILE A 782 -21.53 37.31 -7.25
C ILE A 782 -20.29 36.43 -7.16
N LEU A 783 -19.85 36.11 -5.94
CA LEU A 783 -18.70 35.22 -5.74
C LEU A 783 -18.90 33.85 -6.39
N LEU A 784 -20.08 33.24 -6.20
CA LEU A 784 -20.40 31.94 -6.80
C LEU A 784 -20.35 31.97 -8.33
N GLU A 785 -20.83 33.05 -8.93
CA GLU A 785 -20.78 33.25 -10.38
C GLU A 785 -19.33 33.37 -10.86
N ASP A 786 -18.50 34.18 -10.17
CA ASP A 786 -17.07 34.32 -10.48
C ASP A 786 -16.32 32.98 -10.38
N LEU A 787 -16.53 32.22 -9.31
CA LEU A 787 -15.93 30.89 -9.12
C LEU A 787 -16.31 29.93 -10.25
N ARG A 788 -17.54 30.01 -10.77
CA ARG A 788 -17.99 29.12 -11.86
C ARG A 788 -17.53 29.59 -13.23
N ARG A 789 -17.30 30.89 -13.43
CA ARG A 789 -16.88 31.49 -14.69
C ARG A 789 -15.37 31.47 -14.88
N GLU A 790 -14.60 31.69 -13.83
CA GLU A 790 -13.14 31.87 -13.92
C GLU A 790 -12.34 30.93 -13.00
N GLY A 791 -13.03 30.09 -12.21
CA GLY A 791 -12.41 29.18 -11.24
C GLY A 791 -11.79 27.92 -11.83
N THR A 792 -11.07 27.20 -10.97
CA THR A 792 -10.30 26.01 -11.33
C THR A 792 -11.19 24.87 -11.85
N ARG A 793 -12.46 24.84 -11.46
CA ARG A 793 -13.44 23.85 -11.92
C ARG A 793 -13.75 23.95 -13.41
N LEU A 794 -13.54 25.11 -14.04
CA LEU A 794 -13.64 25.26 -15.49
C LEU A 794 -12.43 24.64 -16.21
N GLU A 795 -11.24 24.67 -15.59
CA GLU A 795 -10.06 23.95 -16.08
C GLU A 795 -10.24 22.44 -16.00
N ASN A 796 -10.93 21.93 -14.96
CA ASN A 796 -11.31 20.51 -14.93
C ASN A 796 -12.21 20.14 -16.13
N ALA A 797 -13.16 21.02 -16.49
CA ALA A 797 -13.97 20.81 -17.69
C ALA A 797 -13.11 20.79 -18.97
N TYR A 798 -12.18 21.72 -19.10
CA TYR A 798 -11.23 21.81 -20.21
C TYR A 798 -10.36 20.55 -20.33
N LYS A 799 -9.74 20.09 -19.24
CA LYS A 799 -8.93 18.84 -19.21
C LYS A 799 -9.70 17.62 -19.70
N ASN A 800 -11.01 17.61 -19.49
CA ASN A 800 -11.88 16.49 -19.82
C ASN A 800 -12.53 16.57 -21.20
N LEU A 801 -12.66 17.76 -21.78
CA LEU A 801 -13.45 17.98 -23.01
C LEU A 801 -12.67 18.71 -24.11
N GLY A 802 -11.50 19.27 -23.80
CA GLY A 802 -10.81 20.26 -24.62
C GLY A 802 -11.50 21.63 -24.66
N ALA A 803 -12.51 21.87 -23.80
CA ALA A 803 -13.24 23.14 -23.74
C ALA A 803 -13.64 23.54 -22.32
N ARG A 804 -13.52 24.83 -22.03
CA ARG A 804 -13.92 25.48 -20.78
C ARG A 804 -15.45 25.65 -20.73
N ARG A 805 -16.19 24.53 -20.74
CA ARG A 805 -17.67 24.50 -20.66
C ARG A 805 -18.15 23.28 -19.87
N TYR A 806 -19.16 23.47 -19.04
CA TYR A 806 -19.81 22.39 -18.31
C TYR A 806 -20.70 21.54 -19.25
N ALA A 807 -20.64 20.23 -19.11
CA ALA A 807 -21.31 19.28 -20.00
C ALA A 807 -22.79 19.04 -19.67
N PHE A 808 -23.53 20.06 -19.23
CA PHE A 808 -24.97 19.99 -19.06
C PHE A 808 -25.68 20.29 -20.39
N LYS A 809 -26.58 19.40 -20.83
CA LYS A 809 -27.50 19.71 -21.94
C LYS A 809 -28.59 20.65 -21.42
N ARG A 810 -29.06 21.58 -22.24
CA ARG A 810 -30.14 22.52 -21.86
C ARG A 810 -31.38 21.82 -21.28
N ARG A 811 -31.76 20.66 -21.82
CA ARG A 811 -32.86 19.82 -21.31
C ARG A 811 -32.62 19.18 -19.93
N GLN A 812 -31.38 19.13 -19.45
CA GLN A 812 -31.03 18.58 -18.14
C GLN A 812 -31.12 19.64 -17.03
N ILE A 813 -30.97 20.92 -17.37
CA ILE A 813 -30.93 22.04 -16.40
C ILE A 813 -32.16 22.09 -15.47
N PRO A 814 -33.41 21.87 -15.95
CA PRO A 814 -34.57 21.85 -15.06
C PRO A 814 -34.52 20.76 -13.98
N PHE A 815 -33.75 19.68 -14.20
CA PHE A 815 -33.60 18.57 -13.25
C PHE A 815 -32.49 18.79 -12.22
N VAL A 816 -31.73 19.89 -12.32
CA VAL A 816 -30.66 20.28 -11.40
C VAL A 816 -31.20 21.32 -10.42
N PRO A 817 -30.93 21.21 -9.09
CA PRO A 817 -31.30 22.21 -8.10
C PRO A 817 -30.83 23.61 -8.51
N PRO A 818 -31.61 24.67 -8.25
CA PRO A 818 -31.27 26.03 -8.69
C PRO A 818 -29.86 26.48 -8.30
N CYS A 819 -29.42 26.21 -7.07
CA CYS A 819 -28.07 26.56 -6.60
C CYS A 819 -26.95 25.81 -7.34
N TYR A 820 -27.22 24.66 -7.95
CA TYR A 820 -26.28 23.84 -8.70
C TYR A 820 -26.32 24.08 -10.21
N ARG A 821 -27.08 25.07 -10.69
CA ARG A 821 -27.12 25.37 -12.13
C ARG A 821 -25.85 26.09 -12.57
N PRO A 822 -25.18 25.62 -13.64
CA PRO A 822 -24.09 26.36 -14.25
C PRO A 822 -24.59 27.68 -14.89
N PRO A 823 -23.70 28.68 -15.11
CA PRO A 823 -24.05 29.91 -15.85
C PRO A 823 -24.55 29.62 -17.26
N GLU A 824 -25.53 30.38 -17.76
CA GLU A 824 -26.30 30.07 -18.98
C GLU A 824 -25.46 29.91 -20.25
N ASP A 825 -24.38 30.68 -20.37
CA ASP A 825 -23.45 30.71 -21.50
C ASP A 825 -22.33 29.65 -21.40
N LEU A 826 -22.14 29.04 -20.22
CA LEU A 826 -21.04 28.11 -19.94
C LEU A 826 -21.42 26.63 -19.96
N TYR A 827 -22.62 26.27 -20.43
CA TYR A 827 -22.99 24.87 -20.66
C TYR A 827 -23.51 24.60 -22.08
N GLY A 828 -23.50 23.33 -22.50
CA GLY A 828 -24.04 22.87 -23.78
C GLY A 828 -23.03 22.15 -24.67
N SER A 829 -23.43 21.90 -25.92
CA SER A 829 -22.60 21.26 -26.96
C SER A 829 -21.62 22.28 -27.57
N LEU A 830 -20.41 21.83 -27.92
CA LEU A 830 -19.48 22.57 -28.79
C LEU A 830 -19.96 22.62 -30.24
N MET A 831 -20.77 21.64 -30.65
CA MET A 831 -21.44 21.65 -31.95
C MET A 831 -22.74 22.45 -31.82
N THR A 832 -22.68 23.71 -32.22
CA THR A 832 -23.79 24.36 -32.93
C THR A 832 -23.80 23.92 -34.37
#